data_AF-A0A2G3PKW0-F1
#
_entry.id   AF-A0A2G3PKW0-F1
#
_cell.length_a   1.000
_cell.length_b   1.000
_cell.length_c   1.000
_cell.angle_alpha   90.00
_cell.angle_beta   90.00
_cell.angle_gamma   90.00
#
_symmetry.space_group_name_H-M   'P 1'
#
loop_
_entity.id
_entity.type
_entity.pdbx_description
1 polymer ?
#
loop_
_entity_poly.entity_id
_entity_poly.type
_entity_poly.pdbx_seq_one_letter_code
_entity_poly.pdbx_strand_id
1 'polypeptide(L)'
;MSSISVLRAGPQSTIQDWPGRIRYWQVGVPPSGPMDDLSFRLANIAVGNAEGAPGLECTLLGPQLSFDEDTVVAVTGAPVQVTVAGKAVSQWSPIEVKAGQILDVGAAGGVGMRMYIAVAGGIDAELYLESRATFTLGKFGGKDGRSLADGDTLAKASAPAAGPARRILIDEKPALTNNWQLAVTVGPHSAPEFFTPEDIEDLYDTAYEVHFNSDRTGVRLLGPQPRWARTDGGEAGLHPSNIHDTAYSVGALDFTGDTPILLGPDGPSLGGFVCPVTVTTADRWKMGQLKPGDTVRFVPVRVAEVASSAALGTARRSNMVTVLSSGSDLDDGVLGSTRTADGTTEVTYRRSGDDNVLVEYGEMTLDLALRARVHALAQRIEADRPAGLVSLTPGIRSLQVKVDATVMRQSVLLDWLIECEAQLPSASELVVPSRTVHMPLSWDDPATREAIERYMLGVRSDAPWCPWNIEFIRRMNGLNSVDDVYRIVYDAEYLVLGLGDVYLGAPVAVPLDPRHRLITTKYNPARTWTPENAVGIGGAYMCIYGMEGPGGYQFVGRTTQVWNHRHPLEAAGFEPEHPWLLRFFDKISWYPVTADELLDLRADMAAGRGHVEITDGTFSLAEHQQFLTDNADDIKVERSAMETARAEERKRWSDGGEFATKTGKVA
;
A
#
# COMPACT_ATOMS: atom_id res chain seq x y z
N MET A 1 4.75 -21.75 30.19
CA MET A 1 5.37 -21.26 28.94
C MET A 1 6.62 -20.52 29.35
N SER A 2 7.73 -20.72 28.66
CA SER A 2 8.94 -19.92 28.89
C SER A 2 8.69 -18.48 28.44
N SER A 3 9.24 -17.53 29.19
CA SER A 3 9.06 -16.11 29.05
C SER A 3 10.35 -15.38 28.70
N ILE A 4 10.21 -14.33 27.89
CA ILE A 4 11.27 -13.42 27.48
C ILE A 4 10.88 -12.04 27.99
N SER A 5 11.65 -11.52 28.94
CA SER A 5 11.43 -10.20 29.54
C SER A 5 12.17 -9.14 28.75
N VAL A 6 11.45 -8.10 28.32
CA VAL A 6 12.00 -6.94 27.62
C VAL A 6 12.45 -5.91 28.65
N LEU A 7 13.76 -5.86 28.93
CA LEU A 7 14.33 -4.88 29.87
C LEU A 7 14.49 -3.50 29.23
N ARG A 8 14.84 -3.51 27.94
CA ARG A 8 14.94 -2.32 27.08
C ARG A 8 14.39 -2.71 25.71
N ALA A 9 13.36 -2.05 25.20
CA ALA A 9 12.75 -2.38 23.92
C ALA A 9 13.52 -1.81 22.72
N GLY A 10 14.18 -0.66 22.90
CA GLY A 10 14.71 0.13 21.80
C GLY A 10 13.63 1.00 21.12
N PRO A 11 14.01 1.83 20.12
CA PRO A 11 13.10 2.83 19.54
C PRO A 11 11.90 2.21 18.81
N GLN A 12 12.14 1.12 18.09
CA GLN A 12 11.10 0.40 17.35
C GLN A 12 11.54 -1.06 17.21
N SER A 13 11.05 -1.91 18.11
CA SER A 13 11.18 -3.37 18.04
C SER A 13 9.79 -3.97 17.86
N THR A 14 9.59 -4.80 16.85
CA THR A 14 8.30 -5.44 16.54
C THR A 14 8.47 -6.93 16.29
N ILE A 15 7.42 -7.71 16.54
CA ILE A 15 7.40 -9.11 16.15
C ILE A 15 7.05 -9.17 14.66
N GLN A 16 7.87 -9.87 13.89
CA GLN A 16 7.65 -10.08 12.46
C GLN A 16 7.76 -11.57 12.13
N ASP A 17 7.04 -12.01 11.11
CA ASP A 17 7.19 -13.32 10.49
C ASP A 17 7.30 -13.17 8.96
N TRP A 18 7.72 -14.23 8.28
CA TRP A 18 7.89 -14.23 6.82
C TRP A 18 7.09 -15.40 6.22
N PRO A 19 6.34 -15.20 5.12
CA PRO A 19 6.31 -14.01 4.25
C PRO A 19 5.36 -12.89 4.70
N GLY A 20 4.80 -12.95 5.91
CA GLY A 20 3.80 -12.00 6.39
C GLY A 20 2.40 -12.28 5.84
N ARG A 21 1.53 -11.27 5.83
CA ARG A 21 0.11 -11.34 5.40
C ARG A 21 -0.07 -11.12 3.89
N ILE A 22 0.28 -12.11 3.08
CA ILE A 22 0.33 -11.93 1.63
C ILE A 22 -1.00 -12.02 0.86
N ARG A 23 -2.10 -12.44 1.51
CA ARG A 23 -3.39 -12.76 0.83
C ARG A 23 -4.45 -11.65 0.86
N TYR A 24 -4.12 -10.49 1.40
CA TYR A 24 -5.12 -9.46 1.74
C TYR A 24 -4.80 -8.09 1.12
N TRP A 25 -3.95 -8.07 0.08
CA TRP A 25 -3.55 -6.85 -0.63
C TRP A 25 -4.76 -6.17 -1.33
N GLN A 26 -5.73 -6.97 -1.78
CA GLN A 26 -6.98 -6.53 -2.41
C GLN A 26 -7.94 -5.76 -1.51
N VAL A 27 -7.68 -5.76 -0.19
CA VAL A 27 -8.40 -4.95 0.80
C VAL A 27 -7.47 -3.98 1.53
N GLY A 28 -6.24 -3.79 1.04
CA GLY A 28 -5.28 -2.89 1.67
C GLY A 28 -4.78 -3.32 3.04
N VAL A 29 -4.71 -4.63 3.29
CA VAL A 29 -3.91 -5.15 4.40
C VAL A 29 -2.52 -5.44 3.86
N PRO A 30 -1.49 -4.74 4.35
CA PRO A 30 -0.14 -4.97 3.89
C PRO A 30 0.42 -6.30 4.40
N PRO A 31 1.40 -6.89 3.68
CA PRO A 31 2.07 -8.10 4.14
C PRO A 31 2.78 -7.88 5.47
N SER A 32 3.27 -6.67 5.72
CA SER A 32 4.20 -6.41 6.81
C SER A 32 5.38 -7.39 6.74
N GLY A 33 5.70 -8.08 7.83
CA GLY A 33 6.86 -8.93 7.89
C GLY A 33 8.16 -8.12 7.96
N PRO A 34 9.31 -8.80 7.90
CA PRO A 34 10.61 -8.15 7.97
C PRO A 34 10.85 -7.26 6.76
N MET A 35 11.33 -6.04 6.97
CA MET A 35 11.67 -5.11 5.89
C MET A 35 12.97 -5.51 5.16
N ASP A 36 13.83 -6.27 5.84
CA ASP A 36 14.94 -7.05 5.29
C ASP A 36 14.66 -8.53 5.57
N ASP A 37 13.96 -9.17 4.63
CA ASP A 37 13.57 -10.58 4.72
C ASP A 37 14.77 -11.53 4.76
N LEU A 38 15.86 -11.14 4.12
CA LEU A 38 17.04 -11.96 3.99
C LEU A 38 17.73 -12.16 5.34
N SER A 39 18.04 -11.06 6.04
CA SER A 39 18.67 -11.12 7.36
C SER A 39 17.76 -11.81 8.37
N PHE A 40 16.45 -11.59 8.30
CA PHE A 40 15.46 -12.25 9.16
C PHE A 40 15.47 -13.77 8.97
N ARG A 41 15.37 -14.26 7.73
CA ARG A 41 15.38 -15.69 7.42
C ARG A 41 16.71 -16.34 7.82
N LEU A 42 17.83 -15.65 7.61
CA LEU A 42 19.15 -16.10 8.06
C LEU A 42 19.27 -16.16 9.60
N ALA A 43 18.60 -15.27 10.35
CA ALA A 43 18.53 -15.37 11.81
C ALA A 43 17.82 -16.66 12.25
N ASN A 44 16.68 -16.96 11.62
CA ASN A 44 15.92 -18.17 11.90
C ASN A 44 16.71 -19.44 11.60
N ILE A 45 17.40 -19.49 10.45
CA ILE A 45 18.28 -20.62 10.11
C ILE A 45 19.40 -20.77 11.14
N ALA A 46 19.96 -19.67 11.63
CA ALA A 46 21.06 -19.73 12.59
C ALA A 46 20.67 -20.44 13.89
N VAL A 47 19.40 -20.38 14.30
CA VAL A 47 18.88 -21.06 15.49
C VAL A 47 18.16 -22.39 15.18
N GLY A 48 18.11 -22.81 13.91
CA GLY A 48 17.46 -24.05 13.48
C GLY A 48 15.94 -23.95 13.28
N ASN A 49 15.37 -22.74 13.27
CA ASN A 49 13.96 -22.50 13.00
C ASN A 49 13.62 -22.69 11.51
N ALA A 50 12.33 -22.88 11.21
CA ALA A 50 11.83 -22.58 9.88
C ALA A 50 12.09 -21.11 9.53
N GLU A 51 12.38 -20.81 8.27
CA GLU A 51 12.82 -19.47 7.84
C GLU A 51 11.83 -18.34 8.22
N GLY A 52 10.53 -18.67 8.24
CA GLY A 52 9.44 -17.77 8.57
C GLY A 52 9.01 -17.75 10.04
N ALA A 53 9.71 -18.44 10.95
CA ALA A 53 9.33 -18.45 12.35
C ALA A 53 9.35 -17.02 12.94
N PRO A 54 8.40 -16.64 13.81
CA PRO A 54 8.34 -15.28 14.33
C PRO A 54 9.59 -14.90 15.12
N GLY A 55 10.13 -13.74 14.81
CA GLY A 55 11.31 -13.15 15.44
C GLY A 55 11.12 -11.64 15.63
N LEU A 56 12.14 -10.97 16.15
CA LEU A 56 12.11 -9.52 16.31
C LEU A 56 12.79 -8.82 15.13
N GLU A 57 12.11 -7.82 14.57
CA GLU A 57 12.74 -6.75 13.81
C GLU A 57 12.99 -5.57 14.74
N CYS A 58 14.23 -5.10 14.81
CA CYS A 58 14.62 -3.96 15.63
C CYS A 58 15.25 -2.88 14.74
N THR A 59 14.91 -1.62 14.99
CA THR A 59 15.35 -0.48 14.19
C THR A 59 16.21 0.47 15.04
N LEU A 60 17.36 0.89 14.50
CA LEU A 60 18.38 1.78 15.11
C LEU A 60 19.10 1.21 16.33
N LEU A 61 18.39 0.66 17.31
CA LEU A 61 18.95 0.17 18.56
C LEU A 61 18.17 -1.07 19.02
N GLY A 62 18.88 -2.18 19.17
CA GLY A 62 18.28 -3.43 19.59
C GLY A 62 17.90 -3.46 21.08
N PRO A 63 17.12 -4.48 21.51
CA PRO A 63 16.64 -4.61 22.87
C PRO A 63 17.68 -5.19 23.85
N GLN A 64 17.37 -5.06 25.14
CA GLN A 64 17.90 -5.93 26.20
C GLN A 64 16.83 -6.93 26.60
N LEU A 65 17.15 -8.22 26.48
CA LEU A 65 16.23 -9.32 26.74
C LEU A 65 16.78 -10.24 27.83
N SER A 66 15.94 -10.67 28.75
CA SER A 66 16.25 -11.73 29.71
C SER A 66 15.35 -12.94 29.49
N PHE A 67 15.89 -14.13 29.67
CA PHE A 67 15.21 -15.40 29.41
C PHE A 67 15.07 -16.19 30.70
N ASP A 68 13.91 -16.79 30.96
CA ASP A 68 13.68 -17.61 32.16
C ASP A 68 14.19 -19.06 32.05
N GLU A 69 14.56 -19.49 30.84
CA GLU A 69 15.14 -20.80 30.55
C GLU A 69 16.38 -20.69 29.66
N ASP A 70 17.16 -21.77 29.63
CA ASP A 70 18.26 -21.93 28.68
C ASP A 70 17.73 -21.95 27.24
N THR A 71 18.28 -21.11 26.38
CA THR A 71 17.86 -21.04 24.98
C THR A 71 19.03 -20.71 24.04
N VAL A 72 18.77 -20.82 22.74
CA VAL A 72 19.67 -20.38 21.68
C VAL A 72 19.03 -19.21 20.94
N VAL A 73 19.80 -18.16 20.72
CA VAL A 73 19.38 -16.98 19.96
C VAL A 73 20.37 -16.71 18.82
N ALA A 74 19.97 -15.90 17.84
CA ALA A 74 20.88 -15.35 16.86
C ALA A 74 20.51 -13.90 16.57
N VAL A 75 21.53 -13.08 16.32
CA VAL A 75 21.37 -11.68 15.90
C VAL A 75 22.01 -11.48 14.53
N THR A 76 21.26 -10.94 13.57
CA THR A 76 21.69 -10.67 12.18
C THR A 76 21.31 -9.25 11.74
N GLY A 77 21.55 -8.90 10.48
CA GLY A 77 21.27 -7.57 9.92
C GLY A 77 22.43 -6.59 10.11
N ALA A 78 22.10 -5.34 10.45
CA ALA A 78 23.07 -4.27 10.64
C ALA A 78 24.17 -4.64 11.67
N PRO A 79 25.43 -4.20 11.48
CA PRO A 79 26.52 -4.55 12.38
C PRO A 79 26.33 -3.84 13.73
N VAL A 80 26.22 -4.62 14.81
CA VAL A 80 26.08 -4.11 16.18
C VAL A 80 26.89 -4.92 17.17
N GLN A 81 27.20 -4.29 18.30
CA GLN A 81 27.73 -5.01 19.44
C GLN A 81 26.61 -5.87 20.07
N VAL A 82 26.88 -7.16 20.26
CA VAL A 82 25.99 -8.08 20.96
C VAL A 82 26.73 -8.63 22.16
N THR A 83 26.09 -8.61 23.33
CA THR A 83 26.67 -9.20 24.54
C THR A 83 25.69 -10.14 25.24
N VAL A 84 26.23 -11.17 25.90
CA VAL A 84 25.49 -12.04 26.82
C VAL A 84 26.17 -11.97 28.17
N ALA A 85 25.43 -11.59 29.21
CA ALA A 85 25.98 -11.35 30.55
C ALA A 85 27.22 -10.44 30.53
N GLY A 86 27.19 -9.39 29.69
CA GLY A 86 28.27 -8.40 29.53
C GLY A 86 29.47 -8.87 28.70
N LYS A 87 29.49 -10.12 28.20
CA LYS A 87 30.56 -10.64 27.35
C LYS A 87 30.17 -10.51 25.88
N ALA A 88 31.07 -9.96 25.06
CA ALA A 88 30.83 -9.84 23.62
C ALA A 88 30.71 -11.21 22.95
N VAL A 89 29.69 -11.35 22.09
CA VAL A 89 29.43 -12.54 21.28
C VAL A 89 29.31 -12.15 19.80
N SER A 90 29.47 -13.12 18.90
CA SER A 90 29.43 -12.86 17.45
C SER A 90 27.99 -12.85 16.93
N GLN A 91 27.62 -11.81 16.17
CA GLN A 91 26.45 -11.85 15.29
C GLN A 91 26.59 -13.00 14.27
N TRP A 92 25.47 -13.37 13.62
CA TRP A 92 25.40 -14.37 12.55
C TRP A 92 25.79 -15.79 12.99
N SER A 93 25.71 -16.09 14.29
CA SER A 93 26.01 -17.40 14.87
C SER A 93 24.95 -17.76 15.93
N PRO A 94 24.73 -19.05 16.20
CA PRO A 94 23.94 -19.46 17.36
C PRO A 94 24.64 -19.02 18.64
N ILE A 95 23.91 -18.37 19.53
CA ILE A 95 24.38 -17.83 20.80
C ILE A 95 23.59 -18.54 21.90
N GLU A 96 24.29 -19.26 22.77
CA GLU A 96 23.68 -19.83 23.98
C GLU A 96 23.44 -18.73 25.02
N VAL A 97 22.21 -18.68 25.54
CA VAL A 97 21.82 -17.78 26.63
C VAL A 97 21.27 -18.65 27.75
N LYS A 98 21.90 -18.59 28.92
CA LYS A 98 21.43 -19.32 30.11
C LYS A 98 20.29 -18.58 30.80
N ALA A 99 19.45 -19.32 31.50
CA ALA A 99 18.38 -18.74 32.31
C ALA A 99 18.91 -17.59 33.20
N GLY A 100 18.21 -16.46 33.20
CA GLY A 100 18.56 -15.25 33.94
C GLY A 100 19.67 -14.39 33.31
N GLN A 101 20.35 -14.85 32.24
CA GLN A 101 21.30 -14.00 31.52
C GLN A 101 20.59 -12.97 30.67
N ILE A 102 21.27 -11.85 30.45
CA ILE A 102 20.79 -10.75 29.62
C ILE A 102 21.51 -10.80 28.28
N LEU A 103 20.75 -10.86 27.19
CA LEU A 103 21.18 -10.54 25.84
C LEU A 103 21.02 -9.02 25.65
N ASP A 104 22.11 -8.31 25.36
CA ASP A 104 22.08 -6.87 25.05
C ASP A 104 22.53 -6.65 23.61
N VAL A 105 21.65 -6.03 22.82
CA VAL A 105 21.89 -5.67 21.42
C VAL A 105 22.05 -4.15 21.31
N GLY A 106 23.21 -3.72 20.84
CA GLY A 106 23.59 -2.32 20.74
C GLY A 106 22.91 -1.55 19.59
N ALA A 107 23.41 -0.33 19.36
CA ALA A 107 22.97 0.54 18.28
C ALA A 107 23.62 0.16 16.95
N ALA A 108 22.87 0.28 15.85
CA ALA A 108 23.42 0.33 14.50
C ALA A 108 24.29 1.58 14.34
N GLY A 109 25.48 1.40 13.76
CA GLY A 109 26.46 2.47 13.59
C GLY A 109 26.64 2.88 12.13
N GLY A 110 27.68 2.34 11.49
CA GLY A 110 28.18 2.88 10.22
C GLY A 110 27.40 2.52 8.96
N VAL A 111 26.81 1.33 8.89
CA VAL A 111 26.06 0.82 7.73
C VAL A 111 24.84 0.03 8.19
N GLY A 112 23.77 0.03 7.39
CA GLY A 112 22.51 -0.59 7.76
C GLY A 112 21.74 0.14 8.87
N MET A 113 20.52 -0.31 9.11
CA MET A 113 19.59 0.30 10.07
C MET A 113 18.87 -0.71 10.95
N ARG A 114 18.56 -1.90 10.39
CA ARG A 114 17.74 -2.92 11.05
C ARG A 114 18.55 -4.15 11.42
N MET A 115 18.26 -4.69 12.60
CA MET A 115 18.79 -5.95 13.08
C MET A 115 17.65 -6.89 13.45
N TYR A 116 17.92 -8.20 13.34
CA TYR A 116 16.92 -9.23 13.59
C TYR A 116 17.37 -10.17 14.68
N ILE A 117 16.43 -10.56 15.54
CA ILE A 117 16.67 -11.50 16.63
C ILE A 117 15.74 -12.69 16.46
N ALA A 118 16.33 -13.86 16.25
CA ALA A 118 15.63 -15.14 16.29
C ALA A 118 15.88 -15.84 17.62
N VAL A 119 14.85 -16.50 18.15
CA VAL A 119 14.91 -17.37 19.32
C VAL A 119 14.58 -18.78 18.86
N ALA A 120 15.36 -19.78 19.27
CA ALA A 120 15.09 -21.18 18.93
C ALA A 120 13.66 -21.57 19.36
N GLY A 121 12.88 -22.14 18.45
CA GLY A 121 11.45 -22.44 18.65
C GLY A 121 10.49 -21.30 18.29
N GLY A 122 11.01 -20.09 18.05
CA GLY A 122 10.26 -18.89 17.67
C GLY A 122 9.70 -18.09 18.86
N ILE A 123 9.08 -16.96 18.57
CA ILE A 123 8.30 -16.17 19.52
C ILE A 123 6.81 -16.46 19.32
N ASP A 124 6.08 -16.68 20.42
CA ASP A 124 4.63 -16.79 20.36
C ASP A 124 4.00 -15.40 20.36
N ALA A 125 3.00 -15.22 19.50
CA ALA A 125 2.38 -13.94 19.20
C ALA A 125 1.01 -14.16 18.59
N GLU A 126 0.19 -13.11 18.64
CA GLU A 126 -1.16 -13.10 18.08
C GLU A 126 -1.11 -13.42 16.58
N LEU A 127 -1.86 -14.45 16.18
CA LEU A 127 -2.11 -14.78 14.78
C LEU A 127 -3.31 -13.96 14.30
N TYR A 128 -3.07 -13.03 13.38
CA TYR A 128 -4.11 -12.17 12.82
C TYR A 128 -4.02 -12.18 11.28
N LEU A 129 -5.10 -12.59 10.62
CA LEU A 129 -5.15 -12.79 9.16
C LEU A 129 -3.97 -13.64 8.66
N GLU A 130 -3.83 -14.85 9.24
CA GLU A 130 -2.83 -15.87 8.87
C GLU A 130 -1.36 -15.53 9.15
N SER A 131 -1.02 -14.39 9.75
CA SER A 131 0.36 -14.06 10.12
C SER A 131 0.48 -13.37 11.49
N ARG A 132 1.67 -13.49 12.09
CA ARG A 132 2.06 -12.89 13.37
C ARG A 132 2.81 -11.57 13.21
N ALA A 133 3.00 -11.10 11.99
CA ALA A 133 3.65 -9.82 11.72
C ALA A 133 2.92 -8.66 12.39
N THR A 134 3.62 -7.74 13.02
CA THR A 134 3.00 -6.52 13.55
C THR A 134 2.76 -5.52 12.42
N PHE A 135 1.52 -5.05 12.26
CA PHE A 135 1.20 -3.85 11.49
C PHE A 135 0.80 -2.73 12.45
N THR A 136 1.74 -1.84 12.78
CA THR A 136 1.56 -0.83 13.83
C THR A 136 0.48 0.19 13.51
N LEU A 137 0.33 0.52 12.23
CA LEU A 137 -0.67 1.46 11.75
C LEU A 137 -2.09 0.90 11.89
N GLY A 138 -2.28 -0.38 11.55
CA GLY A 138 -3.55 -1.07 11.73
C GLY A 138 -3.80 -1.60 13.15
N LYS A 139 -2.80 -1.52 14.04
CA LYS A 139 -2.86 -1.94 15.45
C LYS A 139 -3.24 -3.42 15.64
N PHE A 140 -2.69 -4.32 14.82
CA PHE A 140 -2.91 -5.76 14.96
C PHE A 140 -1.65 -6.60 14.68
N GLY A 141 -1.68 -7.85 15.17
CA GLY A 141 -0.61 -8.83 15.05
C GLY A 141 0.58 -8.57 15.99
N GLY A 142 1.41 -9.60 16.18
CA GLY A 142 2.58 -9.52 17.04
C GLY A 142 2.21 -9.33 18.53
N LYS A 143 2.75 -8.28 19.15
CA LYS A 143 2.48 -7.92 20.55
C LYS A 143 1.49 -6.76 20.60
N ASP A 144 0.20 -7.08 20.77
CA ASP A 144 -0.90 -6.11 20.89
C ASP A 144 -0.93 -5.08 19.73
N GLY A 145 -0.47 -5.47 18.53
CA GLY A 145 -0.45 -4.59 17.37
C GLY A 145 0.53 -3.42 17.41
N ARG A 146 1.50 -3.41 18.33
CA ARG A 146 2.41 -2.27 18.57
C ARG A 146 3.88 -2.68 18.64
N SER A 147 4.75 -1.67 18.65
CA SER A 147 6.14 -1.85 19.08
C SER A 147 6.21 -2.29 20.55
N LEU A 148 7.25 -3.06 20.86
CA LEU A 148 7.58 -3.45 22.22
C LEU A 148 7.87 -2.22 23.10
N ALA A 149 7.55 -2.34 24.38
CA ALA A 149 7.85 -1.38 25.42
C ALA A 149 8.68 -2.02 26.53
N ASP A 150 9.43 -1.20 27.27
CA ASP A 150 10.17 -1.66 28.45
C ASP A 150 9.20 -2.29 29.47
N GLY A 151 9.55 -3.48 29.96
CA GLY A 151 8.71 -4.27 30.86
C GLY A 151 7.74 -5.23 30.17
N ASP A 152 7.64 -5.21 28.83
CA ASP A 152 6.87 -6.23 28.12
C ASP A 152 7.41 -7.64 28.40
N THR A 153 6.51 -8.61 28.42
CA THR A 153 6.84 -10.04 28.48
C THR A 153 6.33 -10.70 27.20
N LEU A 154 7.22 -11.43 26.53
CA LEU A 154 6.89 -12.25 25.37
C LEU A 154 6.89 -13.72 25.78
N ALA A 155 6.03 -14.51 25.15
CA ALA A 155 6.06 -15.96 25.29
C ALA A 155 6.97 -16.55 24.22
N LYS A 156 7.80 -17.51 24.61
CA LYS A 156 8.58 -18.30 23.65
C LYS A 156 7.68 -19.37 23.03
N ALA A 157 7.72 -19.49 21.70
CA ALA A 157 7.03 -20.58 21.02
C ALA A 157 7.82 -21.90 21.17
N SER A 158 7.14 -23.03 21.03
CA SER A 158 7.73 -24.38 21.13
C SER A 158 7.67 -25.11 19.79
N ALA A 159 7.95 -24.40 18.70
CA ALA A 159 7.98 -25.01 17.37
C ALA A 159 9.16 -26.00 17.25
N PRO A 160 8.99 -27.13 16.56
CA PRO A 160 10.09 -28.05 16.30
C PRO A 160 11.14 -27.40 15.41
N ALA A 161 12.40 -27.78 15.59
CA ALA A 161 13.49 -27.34 14.71
C ALA A 161 13.23 -27.85 13.29
N ALA A 162 13.37 -26.97 12.30
CA ALA A 162 13.28 -27.32 10.89
C ALA A 162 14.63 -27.83 10.33
N GLY A 163 15.73 -27.51 11.02
CA GLY A 163 17.08 -27.92 10.66
C GLY A 163 18.07 -27.71 11.80
N PRO A 164 19.35 -28.07 11.60
CA PRO A 164 20.38 -27.86 12.62
C PRO A 164 20.70 -26.37 12.76
N ALA A 165 20.80 -25.89 14.01
CA ALA A 165 21.36 -24.58 14.29
C ALA A 165 22.82 -24.52 13.81
N ARG A 166 23.17 -23.44 13.10
CA ARG A 166 24.51 -23.27 12.52
C ARG A 166 24.91 -21.81 12.40
N ARG A 167 26.22 -21.57 12.29
CA ARG A 167 26.73 -20.26 11.90
C ARG A 167 26.38 -19.97 10.43
N ILE A 168 26.07 -18.70 10.15
CA ILE A 168 25.90 -18.18 8.79
C ILE A 168 27.28 -17.85 8.20
N LEU A 169 27.53 -18.40 7.02
CA LEU A 169 28.81 -18.30 6.32
C LEU A 169 28.99 -16.91 5.71
N ILE A 170 30.23 -16.54 5.41
CA ILE A 170 30.56 -15.18 4.97
C ILE A 170 29.91 -14.82 3.62
N ASP A 171 29.75 -15.81 2.74
CA ASP A 171 29.15 -15.72 1.41
C ASP A 171 27.61 -15.75 1.40
N GLU A 172 27.01 -16.04 2.55
CA GLU A 172 25.57 -15.91 2.80
C GLU A 172 25.20 -14.53 3.37
N LYS A 173 26.16 -13.86 4.03
CA LYS A 173 25.90 -12.59 4.69
C LYS A 173 25.64 -11.48 3.66
N PRO A 174 24.60 -10.65 3.86
CA PRO A 174 24.34 -9.52 2.98
C PRO A 174 25.46 -8.47 3.09
N ALA A 175 25.83 -7.87 1.95
CA ALA A 175 26.77 -6.77 1.91
C ALA A 175 26.05 -5.43 2.17
N LEU A 176 26.45 -4.74 3.23
CA LEU A 176 25.86 -3.45 3.63
C LEU A 176 26.77 -2.29 3.24
N THR A 177 26.16 -1.17 2.84
CA THR A 177 26.85 0.04 2.37
C THR A 177 26.04 1.29 2.76
N ASN A 178 26.54 2.47 2.41
CA ASN A 178 25.80 3.74 2.45
C ASN A 178 25.53 4.29 1.03
N ASN A 179 26.06 3.62 0.00
CA ASN A 179 25.84 3.95 -1.41
C ASN A 179 25.32 2.69 -2.10
N TRP A 180 24.00 2.61 -2.22
CA TRP A 180 23.28 1.41 -2.63
C TRP A 180 23.00 1.39 -4.13
N GLN A 181 23.02 0.20 -4.70
CA GLN A 181 22.42 -0.10 -5.99
C GLN A 181 21.24 -1.05 -5.77
N LEU A 182 20.08 -0.68 -6.31
CA LEU A 182 18.87 -1.50 -6.27
C LEU A 182 18.59 -2.04 -7.68
N ALA A 183 18.55 -3.37 -7.81
CA ALA A 183 18.09 -4.00 -9.05
C ALA A 183 16.59 -3.76 -9.21
N VAL A 184 16.21 -3.13 -10.33
CA VAL A 184 14.82 -2.80 -10.63
C VAL A 184 14.38 -3.39 -11.97
N THR A 185 13.12 -3.75 -12.05
CA THR A 185 12.43 -4.02 -13.32
C THR A 185 11.74 -2.75 -13.79
N VAL A 186 11.70 -2.55 -15.11
CA VAL A 186 11.02 -1.41 -15.74
C VAL A 186 9.51 -1.64 -15.74
N GLY A 187 8.73 -0.61 -15.41
CA GLY A 187 7.28 -0.65 -15.33
C GLY A 187 6.70 -0.60 -13.90
N PRO A 188 5.37 -0.41 -13.79
CA PRO A 188 4.40 -0.45 -14.90
C PRO A 188 4.30 0.83 -15.74
N HIS A 189 4.67 1.98 -15.19
CA HIS A 189 4.38 3.28 -15.80
C HIS A 189 5.63 3.99 -16.34
N SER A 190 6.67 3.25 -16.74
CA SER A 190 7.84 3.82 -17.44
C SER A 190 7.54 4.20 -18.89
N ALA A 191 6.41 3.73 -19.41
CA ALA A 191 5.97 3.94 -20.77
C ALA A 191 5.87 5.44 -21.13
N PRO A 192 6.14 5.81 -22.40
CA PRO A 192 6.38 7.18 -22.82
C PRO A 192 5.17 8.11 -22.70
N GLU A 193 3.96 7.57 -22.46
CA GLU A 193 2.76 8.36 -22.15
C GLU A 193 2.79 9.00 -20.75
N PHE A 194 3.69 8.57 -19.85
CA PHE A 194 3.80 9.09 -18.48
C PHE A 194 5.07 9.91 -18.25
N PHE A 195 6.23 9.37 -18.62
CA PHE A 195 7.55 9.99 -18.41
C PHE A 195 8.23 10.27 -19.75
N THR A 196 9.00 11.35 -19.82
CA THR A 196 9.84 11.57 -21.01
C THR A 196 11.03 10.59 -20.99
N PRO A 197 11.66 10.30 -22.15
CA PRO A 197 12.88 9.49 -22.18
C PRO A 197 13.97 10.02 -21.25
N GLU A 198 14.14 11.34 -21.20
CA GLU A 198 15.12 11.99 -20.32
C GLU A 198 14.77 11.79 -18.83
N ASP A 199 13.48 11.72 -18.46
CA ASP A 199 13.08 11.44 -17.07
C ASP A 199 13.53 10.05 -16.63
N ILE A 200 13.46 9.07 -17.56
CA ILE A 200 13.92 7.70 -17.32
C ILE A 200 15.45 7.63 -17.29
N GLU A 201 16.15 8.38 -18.13
CA GLU A 201 17.62 8.50 -18.06
C GLU A 201 18.07 9.11 -16.73
N ASP A 202 17.48 10.25 -16.34
CA ASP A 202 17.79 10.92 -15.07
C ASP A 202 17.51 10.02 -13.87
N LEU A 203 16.46 9.18 -13.92
CA LEU A 203 16.13 8.20 -12.90
C LEU A 203 17.27 7.18 -12.67
N TYR A 204 17.93 6.73 -13.74
CA TYR A 204 19.02 5.75 -13.63
C TYR A 204 20.37 6.41 -13.31
N ASP A 205 20.61 7.62 -13.82
CA ASP A 205 21.88 8.33 -13.67
C ASP A 205 21.98 9.13 -12.37
N THR A 206 20.88 9.29 -11.63
CA THR A 206 20.87 9.98 -10.34
C THR A 206 21.20 9.06 -9.17
N ALA A 207 22.03 9.55 -8.24
CA ALA A 207 22.14 9.01 -6.90
C ALA A 207 21.14 9.73 -5.98
N TYR A 208 19.99 9.12 -5.73
CA TYR A 208 18.95 9.68 -4.88
C TYR A 208 19.37 9.62 -3.41
N GLU A 209 19.11 10.68 -2.64
CA GLU A 209 19.37 10.70 -1.20
C GLU A 209 18.16 10.22 -0.42
N VAL A 210 18.37 9.34 0.56
CA VAL A 210 17.31 8.88 1.46
C VAL A 210 16.92 9.99 2.43
N HIS A 211 15.67 10.42 2.37
CA HIS A 211 15.13 11.47 3.23
C HIS A 211 14.81 10.95 4.63
N PHE A 212 14.91 11.81 5.66
CA PHE A 212 14.66 11.44 7.06
C PHE A 212 13.22 11.00 7.35
N ASN A 213 12.26 11.48 6.56
CA ASN A 213 10.84 11.13 6.67
C ASN A 213 10.54 9.80 5.96
N SER A 214 11.20 8.73 6.40
CA SER A 214 11.12 7.38 5.85
C SER A 214 10.82 6.37 6.96
N ASP A 215 9.96 5.41 6.69
CA ASP A 215 9.56 4.36 7.64
C ASP A 215 9.19 3.05 6.92
N ARG A 216 8.46 2.15 7.58
CA ARG A 216 8.04 0.86 7.00
C ARG A 216 6.97 1.00 5.90
N THR A 217 6.26 2.13 5.83
CA THR A 217 5.31 2.42 4.74
C THR A 217 6.03 2.74 3.45
N GLY A 218 7.20 3.38 3.54
CA GLY A 218 8.07 3.61 2.40
C GLY A 218 9.28 4.48 2.72
N VAL A 219 10.26 4.42 1.82
CA VAL A 219 11.51 5.17 1.88
C VAL A 219 11.43 6.34 0.91
N ARG A 220 11.33 7.57 1.45
CA ARG A 220 11.28 8.79 0.65
C ARG A 220 12.66 9.14 0.13
N LEU A 221 12.70 9.62 -1.11
CA LEU A 221 13.94 9.94 -1.80
C LEU A 221 13.94 11.41 -2.23
N LEU A 222 15.11 12.03 -2.15
CA LEU A 222 15.39 13.34 -2.74
C LEU A 222 16.13 13.14 -4.06
N GLY A 223 15.65 13.79 -5.11
CA GLY A 223 16.23 13.73 -6.44
C GLY A 223 15.56 14.71 -7.42
N PRO A 224 15.84 14.59 -8.72
CA PRO A 224 15.27 15.45 -9.74
C PRO A 224 13.75 15.29 -9.82
N GLN A 225 13.07 16.40 -10.13
CA GLN A 225 11.65 16.41 -10.43
C GLN A 225 11.43 15.96 -11.88
N PRO A 226 10.44 15.11 -12.17
CA PRO A 226 10.12 14.72 -13.55
C PRO A 226 9.63 15.90 -14.38
N ARG A 227 9.93 15.88 -15.68
CA ARG A 227 9.39 16.83 -16.67
C ARG A 227 7.98 16.47 -17.11
N TRP A 228 7.58 15.21 -16.99
CA TRP A 228 6.29 14.64 -17.36
C TRP A 228 5.99 14.67 -18.86
N ALA A 229 5.50 13.56 -19.41
CA ALA A 229 5.08 13.48 -20.81
C ALA A 229 3.67 14.06 -21.08
N ARG A 230 2.96 14.41 -20.01
CA ARG A 230 1.56 14.89 -20.05
C ARG A 230 1.36 16.08 -19.12
N THR A 231 0.29 16.84 -19.36
CA THR A 231 0.02 18.09 -18.65
C THR A 231 -0.85 17.93 -17.40
N ASP A 232 -1.56 16.81 -17.26
CA ASP A 232 -2.37 16.43 -16.10
C ASP A 232 -2.77 14.95 -16.17
N GLY A 233 -3.48 14.46 -15.14
CA GLY A 233 -4.02 13.11 -15.04
C GLY A 233 -5.52 13.00 -15.36
N GLY A 234 -6.13 14.02 -15.98
CA GLY A 234 -7.56 14.01 -16.33
C GLY A 234 -8.50 13.86 -15.13
N GLU A 235 -9.50 12.97 -15.25
CA GLU A 235 -10.51 12.72 -14.20
C GLU A 235 -9.92 12.10 -12.91
N ALA A 236 -8.72 11.52 -12.99
CA ALA A 236 -8.02 10.95 -11.84
C ALA A 236 -7.33 11.99 -10.95
N GLY A 237 -7.07 13.18 -11.49
CA GLY A 237 -6.43 14.28 -10.76
C GLY A 237 -5.69 15.25 -11.67
N LEU A 238 -5.42 16.44 -11.14
CA LEU A 238 -4.84 17.54 -11.93
C LEU A 238 -3.31 17.45 -12.08
N HIS A 239 -2.63 16.62 -11.29
CA HIS A 239 -1.19 16.45 -11.40
C HIS A 239 -0.84 15.44 -12.51
N PRO A 240 0.21 15.66 -13.33
CA PRO A 240 0.66 14.69 -14.34
C PRO A 240 1.08 13.32 -13.81
N SER A 241 1.26 13.15 -12.50
CA SER A 241 1.51 11.83 -11.91
C SER A 241 0.22 11.06 -11.60
N ASN A 242 -0.95 11.71 -11.65
CA ASN A 242 -2.21 11.08 -11.27
C ASN A 242 -2.72 10.09 -12.32
N ILE A 243 -3.14 8.92 -11.86
CA ILE A 243 -3.80 7.88 -12.67
C ILE A 243 -5.02 7.37 -11.91
N HIS A 244 -5.97 6.76 -12.62
CA HIS A 244 -7.07 6.07 -11.95
C HIS A 244 -6.49 5.00 -11.04
N ASP A 245 -6.99 4.96 -9.81
CA ASP A 245 -6.33 4.21 -8.76
C ASP A 245 -6.16 2.72 -9.12
N THR A 246 -4.93 2.25 -8.94
CA THR A 246 -4.43 0.96 -9.38
C THR A 246 -3.63 0.28 -8.27
N ALA A 247 -3.43 -1.01 -8.37
CA ALA A 247 -2.66 -1.76 -7.41
C ALA A 247 -1.16 -1.45 -7.53
N TYR A 248 -0.53 -1.18 -6.41
CA TYR A 248 0.91 -1.04 -6.26
C TYR A 248 1.59 -2.37 -5.94
N SER A 249 2.91 -2.37 -6.08
CA SER A 249 3.80 -3.46 -5.66
C SER A 249 4.70 -2.98 -4.53
N VAL A 250 5.00 -3.87 -3.58
CA VAL A 250 6.07 -3.61 -2.60
C VAL A 250 7.39 -3.41 -3.38
N GLY A 251 8.09 -2.32 -3.08
CA GLY A 251 9.29 -1.90 -3.79
C GLY A 251 9.03 -1.08 -5.06
N ALA A 252 7.78 -0.77 -5.41
CA ALA A 252 7.50 0.19 -6.48
C ALA A 252 8.02 1.58 -6.08
N LEU A 253 8.63 2.29 -7.03
CA LEU A 253 8.99 3.69 -6.89
C LEU A 253 7.78 4.54 -7.28
N ASP A 254 7.00 4.98 -6.31
CA ASP A 254 5.79 5.76 -6.52
C ASP A 254 6.08 7.27 -6.54
N PHE A 255 5.52 7.98 -7.52
CA PHE A 255 5.65 9.44 -7.64
C PHE A 255 4.42 10.18 -7.09
N THR A 256 4.41 10.40 -5.78
CA THR A 256 3.38 11.20 -5.09
C THR A 256 3.55 12.68 -5.44
N GLY A 257 2.89 13.12 -6.52
CA GLY A 257 3.24 14.38 -7.17
C GLY A 257 4.62 14.28 -7.82
N ASP A 258 5.53 15.21 -7.51
CA ASP A 258 6.91 15.20 -8.00
C ASP A 258 7.90 14.50 -7.04
N THR A 259 7.42 13.98 -5.91
CA THR A 259 8.29 13.37 -4.88
C THR A 259 8.28 11.85 -4.98
N PRO A 260 9.45 11.20 -5.18
CA PRO A 260 9.55 9.75 -5.22
C PRO A 260 9.58 9.10 -3.82
N ILE A 261 8.88 7.96 -3.68
CA ILE A 261 8.89 7.11 -2.50
C ILE A 261 8.94 5.63 -2.91
N LEU A 262 9.88 4.86 -2.33
CA LEU A 262 9.92 3.40 -2.47
C LEU A 262 8.93 2.77 -1.49
N LEU A 263 7.87 2.15 -1.99
CA LEU A 263 6.81 1.60 -1.15
C LEU A 263 7.30 0.39 -0.35
N GLY A 264 7.18 0.47 0.98
CA GLY A 264 7.66 -0.55 1.91
C GLY A 264 6.64 -1.67 2.15
N PRO A 265 6.99 -2.66 2.99
CA PRO A 265 6.11 -3.80 3.30
C PRO A 265 4.85 -3.42 4.10
N ASP A 266 4.82 -2.25 4.75
CA ASP A 266 3.63 -1.67 5.40
C ASP A 266 2.99 -0.57 4.53
N GLY A 267 3.39 -0.49 3.25
CA GLY A 267 2.95 0.54 2.31
C GLY A 267 1.53 0.33 1.76
N PRO A 268 1.03 1.32 1.01
CA PRO A 268 -0.32 1.33 0.46
C PRO A 268 -0.48 0.26 -0.62
N SER A 269 -1.68 -0.33 -0.71
CA SER A 269 -2.00 -1.31 -1.76
C SER A 269 -2.52 -0.68 -3.03
N LEU A 270 -3.52 0.20 -2.92
CA LEU A 270 -4.19 0.84 -4.03
C LEU A 270 -3.93 2.34 -3.95
N GLY A 271 -3.65 2.95 -5.09
CA GLY A 271 -3.47 4.39 -5.16
C GLY A 271 -3.36 4.90 -6.59
N GLY A 272 -3.39 6.23 -6.72
CA GLY A 272 -3.56 6.90 -8.01
C GLY A 272 -2.35 7.69 -8.47
N PHE A 273 -1.15 7.14 -8.33
CA PHE A 273 0.09 7.73 -8.84
C PHE A 273 0.89 6.73 -9.69
N VAL A 274 1.71 7.25 -10.60
CA VAL A 274 2.54 6.44 -11.50
C VAL A 274 3.78 5.89 -10.80
N CYS A 275 4.25 4.73 -11.29
CA CYS A 275 5.43 4.01 -10.80
C CYS A 275 6.28 3.57 -12.00
N PRO A 276 7.42 4.22 -12.29
CA PRO A 276 8.23 3.85 -13.46
C PRO A 276 9.00 2.55 -13.25
N VAL A 277 9.41 2.22 -12.02
CA VAL A 277 10.21 1.02 -11.74
C VAL A 277 9.78 0.31 -10.46
N THR A 278 10.08 -0.98 -10.38
CA THR A 278 9.85 -1.80 -9.18
C THR A 278 11.11 -2.56 -8.79
N VAL A 279 11.54 -2.41 -7.53
CA VAL A 279 12.65 -3.18 -6.95
C VAL A 279 12.34 -4.68 -7.00
N THR A 280 13.28 -5.44 -7.53
CA THR A 280 13.14 -6.89 -7.70
C THR A 280 12.95 -7.59 -6.36
N THR A 281 12.17 -8.68 -6.32
CA THR A 281 11.89 -9.44 -5.10
C THR A 281 13.15 -9.83 -4.34
N ALA A 282 14.22 -10.20 -5.06
CA ALA A 282 15.50 -10.57 -4.47
C ALA A 282 16.28 -9.41 -3.86
N ASP A 283 16.07 -8.16 -4.28
CA ASP A 283 16.76 -6.97 -3.78
C ASP A 283 15.94 -6.14 -2.78
N ARG A 284 14.64 -6.45 -2.59
CA ARG A 284 13.75 -5.75 -1.64
C ARG A 284 14.35 -5.64 -0.23
N TRP A 285 15.15 -6.63 0.19
CA TRP A 285 15.82 -6.61 1.50
C TRP A 285 16.72 -5.39 1.73
N LYS A 286 17.32 -4.83 0.67
CA LYS A 286 18.19 -3.65 0.76
C LYS A 286 17.41 -2.44 1.28
N MET A 287 16.11 -2.34 0.95
CA MET A 287 15.23 -1.26 1.42
C MET A 287 15.14 -1.21 2.95
N GLY A 288 15.17 -2.37 3.63
CA GLY A 288 15.17 -2.46 5.09
C GLY A 288 16.46 -1.98 5.75
N GLN A 289 17.53 -1.79 4.98
CA GLN A 289 18.83 -1.35 5.49
C GLN A 289 19.18 0.10 5.11
N LEU A 290 18.36 0.74 4.26
CA LEU A 290 18.48 2.17 3.95
C LEU A 290 18.27 3.00 5.22
N LYS A 291 19.10 4.03 5.41
CA LYS A 291 18.92 5.04 6.46
C LYS A 291 19.05 6.46 5.89
N PRO A 292 18.53 7.48 6.59
CA PRO A 292 18.65 8.86 6.14
C PRO A 292 20.09 9.26 5.82
N GLY A 293 20.28 9.93 4.68
CA GLY A 293 21.58 10.34 4.15
C GLY A 293 22.32 9.26 3.33
N ASP A 294 21.82 8.01 3.27
CA ASP A 294 22.32 7.05 2.28
C ASP A 294 21.97 7.51 0.86
N THR A 295 22.76 7.06 -0.13
CA THR A 295 22.43 7.25 -1.54
C THR A 295 21.95 5.96 -2.18
N VAL A 296 21.04 6.07 -3.15
CA VAL A 296 20.44 4.96 -3.90
C VAL A 296 20.54 5.26 -5.40
N ARG A 297 21.08 4.31 -6.16
CA ARG A 297 21.01 4.28 -7.62
C ARG A 297 20.14 3.12 -8.08
N PHE A 298 19.25 3.37 -9.02
CA PHE A 298 18.41 2.35 -9.64
C PHE A 298 19.16 1.72 -10.82
N VAL A 299 19.30 0.41 -10.80
CA VAL A 299 19.98 -0.33 -11.86
C VAL A 299 18.94 -1.24 -12.54
N PRO A 300 18.51 -0.91 -13.77
CA PRO A 300 17.54 -1.74 -14.47
C PRO A 300 18.14 -3.11 -14.77
N VAL A 301 17.35 -4.17 -14.62
CA VAL A 301 17.74 -5.55 -14.94
C VAL A 301 16.64 -6.22 -15.78
N ARG A 302 17.04 -7.20 -16.59
CA ARG A 302 16.10 -8.10 -17.28
C ARG A 302 15.45 -9.04 -16.29
N VAL A 303 14.14 -9.27 -16.40
CA VAL A 303 13.42 -10.19 -15.49
C VAL A 303 13.97 -11.60 -15.53
N ALA A 304 14.44 -12.08 -16.69
CA ALA A 304 15.06 -13.40 -16.81
C ALA A 304 16.38 -13.53 -16.02
N GLU A 305 17.01 -12.43 -15.63
CA GLU A 305 18.28 -12.39 -14.90
C GLU A 305 18.11 -12.10 -13.40
N VAL A 306 16.88 -11.83 -12.96
CA VAL A 306 16.54 -11.58 -11.56
C VAL A 306 16.83 -12.83 -10.74
N ALA A 307 17.56 -12.65 -9.64
CA ALA A 307 17.82 -13.75 -8.72
C ALA A 307 16.52 -14.18 -8.03
N SER A 308 16.43 -15.46 -7.65
CA SER A 308 15.27 -15.94 -6.90
C SER A 308 15.26 -15.37 -5.48
N SER A 309 14.12 -14.84 -5.04
CA SER A 309 13.89 -14.44 -3.65
C SER A 309 13.91 -15.62 -2.67
N ALA A 310 13.72 -16.86 -3.15
CA ALA A 310 13.85 -18.06 -2.32
C ALA A 310 15.31 -18.32 -1.91
N ALA A 311 16.30 -17.85 -2.69
CA ALA A 311 17.71 -17.99 -2.34
C ALA A 311 18.10 -17.09 -1.14
N LEU A 312 19.17 -17.45 -0.42
CA LEU A 312 19.60 -16.78 0.81
C LEU A 312 21.08 -16.37 0.85
N GLY A 313 21.85 -16.67 -0.20
CA GLY A 313 23.28 -16.38 -0.22
C GLY A 313 23.76 -15.97 -1.60
N THR A 314 24.88 -16.55 -2.06
CA THR A 314 25.50 -16.19 -3.35
C THR A 314 24.55 -16.26 -4.54
N ALA A 315 23.62 -17.24 -4.58
CA ALA A 315 22.62 -17.32 -5.64
C ALA A 315 21.63 -16.14 -5.66
N ARG A 316 21.38 -15.52 -4.50
CA ARG A 316 20.64 -14.26 -4.36
C ARG A 316 21.49 -13.02 -4.70
N ARG A 317 22.82 -13.20 -4.84
CA ARG A 317 23.81 -12.12 -5.02
C ARG A 317 23.82 -11.10 -3.88
N SER A 318 23.36 -11.50 -2.69
CA SER A 318 23.22 -10.62 -1.54
C SER A 318 24.54 -10.17 -0.94
N ASN A 319 25.61 -10.94 -1.13
CA ASN A 319 26.95 -10.66 -0.66
C ASN A 319 27.70 -9.62 -1.53
N MET A 320 27.02 -9.00 -2.50
CA MET A 320 27.57 -7.97 -3.39
C MET A 320 26.76 -6.67 -3.25
N VAL A 321 27.46 -5.54 -3.16
CA VAL A 321 26.81 -4.21 -3.21
C VAL A 321 26.42 -3.85 -4.64
N THR A 322 27.25 -4.25 -5.61
CA THR A 322 27.04 -3.97 -7.03
C THR A 322 25.97 -4.86 -7.63
N VAL A 323 25.04 -4.25 -8.36
CA VAL A 323 24.06 -4.97 -9.18
C VAL A 323 24.71 -5.35 -10.50
N LEU A 324 24.70 -6.65 -10.81
CA LEU A 324 25.12 -7.16 -12.11
C LEU A 324 23.94 -7.05 -13.09
N SER A 325 24.10 -6.25 -14.13
CA SER A 325 23.05 -6.01 -15.13
C SER A 325 23.61 -6.00 -16.54
N SER A 326 22.85 -6.57 -17.48
CA SER A 326 23.02 -6.44 -18.93
C SER A 326 22.11 -5.38 -19.58
N GLY A 327 21.36 -4.61 -18.76
CA GLY A 327 20.36 -3.63 -19.18
C GLY A 327 18.93 -4.05 -18.79
N SER A 328 17.94 -3.34 -19.34
CA SER A 328 16.50 -3.66 -19.19
C SER A 328 15.99 -4.60 -20.29
N ASP A 329 14.73 -5.01 -20.18
CA ASP A 329 14.01 -5.79 -21.20
C ASP A 329 13.58 -4.94 -22.45
N LEU A 330 13.93 -3.64 -22.50
CA LEU A 330 13.70 -2.71 -23.62
C LEU A 330 12.23 -2.64 -24.09
N ASP A 331 11.29 -2.73 -23.16
CA ASP A 331 9.84 -2.75 -23.42
C ASP A 331 9.09 -1.59 -22.75
N ASP A 332 9.80 -0.65 -22.13
CA ASP A 332 9.27 0.46 -21.33
C ASP A 332 8.23 0.03 -20.26
N GLY A 333 8.26 -1.24 -19.86
CA GLY A 333 7.31 -1.85 -18.94
C GLY A 333 6.01 -2.35 -19.58
N VAL A 334 5.84 -2.28 -20.91
CA VAL A 334 4.70 -2.83 -21.66
C VAL A 334 5.05 -4.20 -22.23
N LEU A 335 4.57 -5.26 -21.58
CA LEU A 335 4.82 -6.65 -21.97
C LEU A 335 4.10 -7.05 -23.26
N GLY A 336 2.98 -6.38 -23.56
CA GLY A 336 2.20 -6.59 -24.76
C GLY A 336 0.86 -5.86 -24.72
N SER A 337 0.21 -5.76 -25.87
CA SER A 337 -1.15 -5.24 -25.99
C SER A 337 -2.00 -6.13 -26.89
N THR A 338 -3.28 -6.22 -26.55
CA THR A 338 -4.31 -6.97 -27.29
C THR A 338 -5.60 -6.16 -27.34
N ARG A 339 -6.68 -6.76 -27.85
CA ARG A 339 -8.03 -6.21 -27.71
C ARG A 339 -8.93 -7.29 -27.12
N THR A 340 -10.01 -6.86 -26.47
CA THR A 340 -11.09 -7.74 -26.02
C THR A 340 -11.66 -8.55 -27.20
N ALA A 341 -12.33 -9.66 -26.91
CA ALA A 341 -12.84 -10.59 -27.93
C ALA A 341 -13.81 -9.95 -28.95
N ASP A 342 -14.52 -8.90 -28.54
CA ASP A 342 -15.40 -8.08 -29.39
C ASP A 342 -14.64 -6.99 -30.20
N GLY A 343 -13.33 -6.85 -29.96
CA GLY A 343 -12.45 -5.87 -30.60
C GLY A 343 -12.60 -4.43 -30.12
N THR A 344 -13.45 -4.15 -29.12
CA THR A 344 -13.81 -2.78 -28.74
C THR A 344 -12.78 -2.13 -27.83
N THR A 345 -12.26 -2.87 -26.86
CA THR A 345 -11.44 -2.34 -25.76
C THR A 345 -10.00 -2.82 -25.89
N GLU A 346 -9.04 -1.90 -25.83
CA GLU A 346 -7.62 -2.23 -25.76
C GLU A 346 -7.28 -2.84 -24.39
N VAL A 347 -6.40 -3.84 -24.37
CA VAL A 347 -5.89 -4.45 -23.14
C VAL A 347 -4.37 -4.37 -23.15
N THR A 348 -3.80 -3.67 -22.19
CA THR A 348 -2.35 -3.47 -22.05
C THR A 348 -1.84 -4.27 -20.86
N TYR A 349 -0.84 -5.12 -21.09
CA TYR A 349 -0.20 -5.92 -20.06
C TYR A 349 1.11 -5.24 -19.67
N ARG A 350 1.20 -4.80 -18.42
CA ARG A 350 2.37 -4.07 -17.90
C ARG A 350 3.14 -4.89 -16.88
N ARG A 351 4.45 -4.77 -16.92
CA ARG A 351 5.37 -5.35 -15.93
C ARG A 351 5.23 -4.56 -14.63
N SER A 352 4.97 -5.24 -13.51
CA SER A 352 4.82 -4.59 -12.20
C SER A 352 5.69 -5.30 -11.15
N GLY A 353 7.00 -5.29 -11.38
CA GLY A 353 7.94 -6.17 -10.69
C GLY A 353 8.23 -7.46 -11.45
N ASP A 354 9.07 -8.32 -10.87
CA ASP A 354 9.33 -9.68 -11.34
C ASP A 354 8.26 -10.70 -10.88
N ASP A 355 7.38 -10.30 -9.96
CA ASP A 355 6.34 -11.14 -9.34
C ASP A 355 4.89 -10.74 -9.69
N ASN A 356 4.67 -9.74 -10.57
CA ASN A 356 3.33 -9.32 -10.95
C ASN A 356 3.21 -8.94 -12.44
N VAL A 357 2.00 -9.08 -12.98
CA VAL A 357 1.55 -8.44 -14.22
C VAL A 357 0.34 -7.57 -13.89
N LEU A 358 0.34 -6.33 -14.38
CA LEU A 358 -0.77 -5.41 -14.30
C LEU A 358 -1.51 -5.41 -15.64
N VAL A 359 -2.76 -5.89 -15.65
CA VAL A 359 -3.64 -5.86 -16.82
C VAL A 359 -4.44 -4.58 -16.77
N GLU A 360 -4.37 -3.74 -17.81
CA GLU A 360 -5.08 -2.46 -17.89
C GLU A 360 -6.04 -2.42 -19.08
N TYR A 361 -7.24 -1.87 -18.90
CA TYR A 361 -8.30 -1.85 -19.91
C TYR A 361 -8.63 -0.46 -20.43
N GLY A 362 -8.68 -0.29 -21.76
CA GLY A 362 -9.24 0.88 -22.42
C GLY A 362 -8.44 2.17 -22.25
N GLU A 363 -9.08 3.31 -22.45
CA GLU A 363 -8.46 4.61 -22.19
C GLU A 363 -8.44 4.93 -20.68
N MET A 364 -7.69 5.96 -20.28
CA MET A 364 -7.63 6.42 -18.89
C MET A 364 -8.88 7.29 -18.58
N THR A 365 -10.03 6.62 -18.52
CA THR A 365 -11.34 7.21 -18.22
C THR A 365 -12.07 6.42 -17.13
N LEU A 366 -13.00 7.07 -16.43
CA LEU A 366 -13.86 6.41 -15.47
C LEU A 366 -15.07 5.75 -16.16
N ASP A 367 -14.90 4.48 -16.55
CA ASP A 367 -15.92 3.67 -17.20
C ASP A 367 -16.19 2.36 -16.41
N LEU A 368 -17.45 2.18 -15.99
CA LEU A 368 -17.87 0.99 -15.24
C LEU A 368 -17.83 -0.29 -16.09
N ALA A 369 -17.85 -0.19 -17.42
CA ALA A 369 -17.65 -1.35 -18.29
C ALA A 369 -16.21 -1.89 -18.21
N LEU A 370 -15.21 -1.01 -18.10
CA LEU A 370 -13.83 -1.41 -17.87
C LEU A 370 -13.68 -2.09 -16.51
N ARG A 371 -14.30 -1.52 -15.46
CA ARG A 371 -14.29 -2.14 -14.13
C ARG A 371 -15.02 -3.48 -14.10
N ALA A 372 -16.10 -3.61 -14.86
CA ALA A 372 -16.82 -4.87 -15.01
C ALA A 372 -15.94 -5.94 -15.66
N ARG A 373 -15.16 -5.57 -16.68
CA ARG A 373 -14.19 -6.45 -17.33
C ARG A 373 -13.08 -6.91 -16.38
N VAL A 374 -12.53 -5.99 -15.59
CA VAL A 374 -11.59 -6.31 -14.49
C VAL A 374 -12.16 -7.38 -13.56
N HIS A 375 -13.44 -7.24 -13.18
CA HIS A 375 -14.09 -8.22 -12.30
C HIS A 375 -14.24 -9.59 -12.96
N ALA A 376 -14.67 -9.62 -14.22
CA ALA A 376 -14.83 -10.86 -14.98
C ALA A 376 -13.50 -11.61 -15.09
N LEU A 377 -12.40 -10.91 -15.39
CA LEU A 377 -11.07 -11.52 -15.42
C LEU A 377 -10.67 -12.06 -14.04
N ALA A 378 -10.87 -11.27 -12.98
CA ALA A 378 -10.54 -11.70 -11.62
C ALA A 378 -11.34 -12.95 -11.21
N GLN A 379 -12.63 -13.01 -11.50
CA GLN A 379 -13.47 -14.19 -11.21
C GLN A 379 -13.03 -15.41 -12.01
N ARG A 380 -12.65 -15.24 -13.28
CA ARG A 380 -12.12 -16.33 -14.10
C ARG A 380 -10.83 -16.90 -13.51
N ILE A 381 -9.88 -16.04 -13.15
CA ILE A 381 -8.60 -16.46 -12.56
C ILE A 381 -8.83 -17.14 -11.20
N GLU A 382 -9.72 -16.58 -10.39
CA GLU A 382 -10.07 -17.13 -9.06
C GLU A 382 -10.82 -18.46 -9.16
N ALA A 383 -11.53 -18.73 -10.26
CA ALA A 383 -12.14 -20.03 -10.51
C ALA A 383 -11.10 -21.08 -10.93
N ASP A 384 -10.13 -20.69 -11.77
CA ASP A 384 -9.08 -21.58 -12.27
C ASP A 384 -8.00 -21.86 -11.20
N ARG A 385 -7.70 -20.89 -10.32
CA ARG A 385 -6.66 -20.90 -9.26
C ARG A 385 -5.35 -21.59 -9.69
N PRO A 386 -4.62 -21.04 -10.68
CA PRO A 386 -3.42 -21.67 -11.16
C PRO A 386 -2.36 -21.78 -10.06
N ALA A 387 -1.49 -22.79 -10.17
CA ALA A 387 -0.38 -22.98 -9.25
C ALA A 387 0.53 -21.73 -9.25
N GLY A 388 0.82 -21.22 -8.07
CA GLY A 388 1.64 -20.02 -7.89
C GLY A 388 0.85 -18.71 -7.83
N LEU A 389 -0.48 -18.69 -8.01
CA LEU A 389 -1.28 -17.50 -7.75
C LEU A 389 -1.19 -17.12 -6.26
N VAL A 390 -0.82 -15.87 -5.98
CA VAL A 390 -0.70 -15.34 -4.61
C VAL A 390 -1.87 -14.43 -4.27
N SER A 391 -2.17 -13.45 -5.12
CA SER A 391 -3.26 -12.49 -4.90
C SER A 391 -3.74 -11.85 -6.20
N LEU A 392 -5.00 -11.40 -6.19
CA LEU A 392 -5.64 -10.62 -7.25
C LEU A 392 -6.10 -9.28 -6.66
N THR A 393 -5.53 -8.18 -7.14
CA THR A 393 -5.88 -6.84 -6.62
C THR A 393 -6.52 -6.02 -7.75
N PRO A 394 -7.86 -5.84 -7.72
CA PRO A 394 -8.55 -5.02 -8.70
C PRO A 394 -8.35 -3.52 -8.40
N GLY A 395 -7.92 -2.77 -9.41
CA GLY A 395 -8.02 -1.32 -9.46
C GLY A 395 -9.32 -0.87 -10.12
N ILE A 396 -9.37 0.40 -10.54
CA ILE A 396 -10.55 0.95 -11.24
C ILE A 396 -10.70 0.35 -12.64
N ARG A 397 -9.63 0.34 -13.41
CA ARG A 397 -9.58 -0.15 -14.80
C ARG A 397 -8.42 -1.13 -15.00
N SER A 398 -7.96 -1.73 -13.92
CA SER A 398 -6.80 -2.61 -13.93
C SER A 398 -6.97 -3.80 -12.98
N LEU A 399 -6.24 -4.87 -13.25
CA LEU A 399 -6.08 -6.01 -12.35
C LEU A 399 -4.60 -6.33 -12.20
N GLN A 400 -4.08 -6.24 -10.97
CA GLN A 400 -2.76 -6.80 -10.67
C GLN A 400 -2.90 -8.27 -10.32
N VAL A 401 -2.18 -9.10 -11.05
CA VAL A 401 -2.08 -10.54 -10.83
C VAL A 401 -0.71 -10.84 -10.27
N LYS A 402 -0.66 -11.19 -8.98
CA LYS A 402 0.56 -11.52 -8.27
C LYS A 402 0.78 -13.03 -8.24
N VAL A 403 2.00 -13.45 -8.58
CA VAL A 403 2.39 -14.85 -8.57
C VAL A 403 3.69 -15.08 -7.79
N ASP A 404 3.87 -16.29 -7.30
CA ASP A 404 5.19 -16.76 -6.90
C ASP A 404 6.03 -17.01 -8.17
N ALA A 405 6.97 -16.10 -8.43
CA ALA A 405 7.86 -16.15 -9.59
C ALA A 405 8.74 -17.41 -9.63
N THR A 406 8.89 -18.15 -8.51
CA THR A 406 9.58 -19.44 -8.47
C THR A 406 8.73 -20.60 -8.99
N VAL A 407 7.41 -20.42 -9.03
CA VAL A 407 6.43 -21.40 -9.51
C VAL A 407 5.96 -21.06 -10.93
N MET A 408 5.64 -19.79 -11.18
CA MET A 408 5.14 -19.30 -12.47
C MET A 408 5.96 -18.11 -12.96
N ARG A 409 6.67 -18.30 -14.09
CA ARG A 409 7.43 -17.21 -14.72
C ARG A 409 6.50 -16.19 -15.36
N GLN A 410 6.90 -14.92 -15.35
CA GLN A 410 6.10 -13.80 -15.88
C GLN A 410 5.69 -13.99 -17.35
N SER A 411 6.54 -14.57 -18.20
CA SER A 411 6.16 -14.83 -19.60
C SER A 411 5.03 -15.86 -19.74
N VAL A 412 5.03 -16.90 -18.90
CA VAL A 412 3.96 -17.91 -18.88
C VAL A 412 2.67 -17.30 -18.33
N LEU A 413 2.79 -16.45 -17.30
CA LEU A 413 1.66 -15.70 -16.77
C LEU A 413 1.04 -14.80 -17.85
N LEU A 414 1.86 -14.06 -18.60
CA LEU A 414 1.39 -13.19 -19.68
C LEU A 414 0.59 -13.96 -20.74
N ASP A 415 1.16 -15.04 -21.28
CA ASP A 415 0.50 -15.86 -22.31
C ASP A 415 -0.84 -16.39 -21.81
N TRP A 416 -0.88 -16.85 -20.55
CA TRP A 416 -2.09 -17.35 -19.91
C TRP A 416 -3.14 -16.26 -19.67
N LEU A 417 -2.74 -15.06 -19.24
CA LEU A 417 -3.65 -13.93 -19.05
C LEU A 417 -4.30 -13.50 -20.37
N ILE A 418 -3.53 -13.49 -21.46
CA ILE A 418 -4.06 -13.22 -22.81
C ILE A 418 -5.11 -14.25 -23.20
N GLU A 419 -4.86 -15.53 -22.91
CA GLU A 419 -5.83 -16.60 -23.17
C GLU A 419 -7.11 -16.45 -22.32
N CYS A 420 -6.97 -16.18 -21.02
CA CYS A 420 -8.11 -15.95 -20.13
C CYS A 420 -8.98 -14.80 -20.63
N GLU A 421 -8.36 -13.69 -21.01
CA GLU A 421 -9.05 -12.48 -21.46
C GLU A 421 -9.81 -12.70 -22.78
N ALA A 422 -9.20 -13.43 -23.72
CA ALA A 422 -9.82 -13.76 -25.00
C ALA A 422 -11.09 -14.62 -24.86
N GLN A 423 -11.28 -15.29 -23.72
CA GLN A 423 -12.41 -16.18 -23.46
C GLN A 423 -13.52 -15.54 -22.62
N LEU A 424 -13.37 -14.29 -22.17
CA LEU A 424 -14.38 -13.65 -21.32
C LEU A 424 -15.63 -13.21 -22.10
N PRO A 425 -16.83 -13.39 -21.52
CA PRO A 425 -18.09 -12.91 -22.09
C PRO A 425 -18.16 -11.38 -22.10
N SER A 426 -19.13 -10.79 -22.81
CA SER A 426 -19.28 -9.34 -22.89
C SER A 426 -19.41 -8.71 -21.50
N ALA A 427 -18.76 -7.56 -21.27
CA ALA A 427 -18.90 -6.82 -20.02
C ALA A 427 -20.36 -6.39 -19.75
N SER A 428 -21.16 -6.18 -20.79
CA SER A 428 -22.58 -5.82 -20.69
C SER A 428 -23.44 -6.90 -20.03
N GLU A 429 -22.96 -8.15 -19.97
CA GLU A 429 -23.65 -9.26 -19.31
C GLU A 429 -23.40 -9.28 -17.79
N LEU A 430 -22.59 -8.35 -17.26
CA LEU A 430 -22.27 -8.32 -15.86
C LEU A 430 -23.50 -8.01 -15.00
N VAL A 431 -23.86 -9.00 -14.16
CA VAL A 431 -24.76 -8.84 -13.03
C VAL A 431 -24.06 -9.41 -11.80
N VAL A 432 -23.90 -8.59 -10.76
CA VAL A 432 -23.19 -8.95 -9.52
C VAL A 432 -24.06 -8.71 -8.29
N PRO A 433 -23.88 -9.49 -7.21
CA PRO A 433 -24.40 -9.12 -5.90
C PRO A 433 -23.89 -7.73 -5.50
N SER A 434 -24.80 -6.89 -5.03
CA SER A 434 -24.52 -5.50 -4.68
C SER A 434 -25.40 -5.10 -3.51
N ARG A 435 -24.83 -5.07 -2.30
CA ARG A 435 -25.58 -4.70 -1.10
C ARG A 435 -25.67 -3.18 -1.04
N THR A 436 -26.79 -2.65 -0.59
CA THR A 436 -26.86 -1.26 -0.15
C THR A 436 -26.47 -1.20 1.32
N VAL A 437 -25.41 -0.46 1.63
CA VAL A 437 -24.87 -0.24 2.98
C VAL A 437 -25.21 1.20 3.38
N HIS A 438 -26.21 1.36 4.24
CA HIS A 438 -26.72 2.66 4.67
C HIS A 438 -26.02 3.11 5.96
N MET A 439 -25.19 4.14 5.87
CA MET A 439 -24.23 4.53 6.91
C MET A 439 -24.47 5.94 7.45
N PRO A 440 -24.16 6.21 8.73
CA PRO A 440 -24.24 7.56 9.29
C PRO A 440 -23.12 8.44 8.73
N LEU A 441 -23.41 9.70 8.43
CA LEU A 441 -22.40 10.70 8.09
C LEU A 441 -22.55 11.93 8.99
N SER A 442 -21.48 12.26 9.73
CA SER A 442 -21.33 13.56 10.38
C SER A 442 -20.74 14.53 9.36
N TRP A 443 -21.58 15.45 8.88
CA TRP A 443 -21.19 16.46 7.90
C TRP A 443 -20.24 17.48 8.51
N ASP A 444 -19.14 17.80 7.82
CA ASP A 444 -18.16 18.80 8.25
C ASP A 444 -17.60 18.54 9.67
N ASP A 445 -17.38 17.25 9.99
CA ASP A 445 -17.04 16.76 11.34
C ASP A 445 -15.82 17.46 11.96
N PRO A 446 -15.85 17.78 13.27
CA PRO A 446 -14.74 18.45 13.97
C PRO A 446 -13.37 17.77 13.80
N ALA A 447 -13.31 16.44 13.74
CA ALA A 447 -12.03 15.74 13.57
C ALA A 447 -11.42 15.99 12.17
N THR A 448 -12.26 16.15 11.14
CA THR A 448 -11.78 16.50 9.80
C THR A 448 -11.27 17.93 9.72
N ARG A 449 -11.90 18.86 10.47
CA ARG A 449 -11.41 20.24 10.62
C ARG A 449 -10.04 20.29 11.29
N GLU A 450 -9.85 19.53 12.36
CA GLU A 450 -8.56 19.40 13.02
C GLU A 450 -7.46 18.90 12.05
N ALA A 451 -7.78 17.93 11.19
CA ALA A 451 -6.84 17.43 10.20
C ALA A 451 -6.40 18.52 9.19
N ILE A 452 -7.33 19.38 8.78
CA ILE A 452 -7.03 20.53 7.90
C ILE A 452 -6.17 21.55 8.64
N GLU A 453 -6.46 21.87 9.89
CA GLU A 453 -5.67 22.78 10.72
C GLU A 453 -4.23 22.28 10.89
N ARG A 454 -4.05 21.01 11.24
CA ARG A 454 -2.73 20.36 11.34
C ARG A 454 -1.96 20.44 10.02
N TYR A 455 -2.65 20.22 8.89
CA TYR A 455 -2.04 20.34 7.57
C TYR A 455 -1.56 21.77 7.28
N MET A 456 -2.39 22.77 7.56
CA MET A 456 -2.02 24.17 7.35
C MET A 456 -0.83 24.58 8.22
N LEU A 457 -0.78 24.13 9.47
CA LEU A 457 0.29 24.48 10.41
C LEU A 457 1.61 23.76 10.11
N GLY A 458 1.55 22.50 9.68
CA GLY A 458 2.72 21.63 9.56
C GLY A 458 3.21 21.35 8.15
N VAL A 459 2.39 21.61 7.13
CA VAL A 459 2.68 21.18 5.75
C VAL A 459 2.52 22.32 4.75
N ARG A 460 1.30 22.84 4.57
CA ARG A 460 1.03 23.86 3.54
C ARG A 460 -0.24 24.66 3.86
N SER A 461 -0.06 25.90 4.32
CA SER A 461 -1.17 26.80 4.67
C SER A 461 -1.77 27.54 3.48
N ASP A 462 -1.03 27.70 2.39
CA ASP A 462 -1.41 28.48 1.20
C ASP A 462 -2.10 27.64 0.11
N ALA A 463 -2.45 26.38 0.40
CA ALA A 463 -3.04 25.50 -0.58
C ALA A 463 -4.46 25.96 -0.98
N PRO A 464 -4.87 25.86 -2.26
CA PRO A 464 -6.19 26.32 -2.72
C PRO A 464 -7.40 25.65 -2.05
N TRP A 465 -7.21 24.47 -1.46
CA TRP A 465 -8.26 23.71 -0.74
C TRP A 465 -8.35 24.05 0.76
N CYS A 466 -7.49 24.94 1.25
CA CYS A 466 -7.50 25.45 2.62
C CYS A 466 -8.17 26.84 2.67
N PRO A 467 -8.83 27.22 3.79
CA PRO A 467 -8.95 26.47 5.04
C PRO A 467 -10.14 25.49 5.08
N TRP A 468 -10.92 25.35 4.00
CA TRP A 468 -12.15 24.58 4.03
C TRP A 468 -12.39 23.76 2.76
N ASN A 469 -12.29 22.43 2.89
CA ASN A 469 -12.41 21.50 1.77
C ASN A 469 -13.80 21.50 1.11
N ILE A 470 -14.88 21.64 1.88
CA ILE A 470 -16.25 21.63 1.33
C ILE A 470 -16.52 22.87 0.48
N GLU A 471 -16.03 24.04 0.92
CA GLU A 471 -16.05 25.26 0.10
C GLU A 471 -15.26 25.07 -1.19
N PHE A 472 -14.09 24.44 -1.10
CA PHE A 472 -13.28 24.13 -2.26
C PHE A 472 -14.00 23.21 -3.25
N ILE A 473 -14.66 22.15 -2.75
CA ILE A 473 -15.49 21.25 -3.56
C ILE A 473 -16.59 22.02 -4.29
N ARG A 474 -17.27 22.94 -3.60
CA ARG A 474 -18.29 23.82 -4.19
C ARG A 474 -17.70 24.65 -5.34
N ARG A 475 -16.56 25.30 -5.14
CA ARG A 475 -15.90 26.12 -6.19
C ARG A 475 -15.49 25.30 -7.40
N MET A 476 -14.87 24.15 -7.17
CA MET A 476 -14.40 23.26 -8.23
C MET A 476 -15.50 22.75 -9.16
N ASN A 477 -16.72 22.67 -8.66
CA ASN A 477 -17.86 22.12 -9.39
C ASN A 477 -18.91 23.18 -9.75
N GLY A 478 -18.59 24.47 -9.56
CA GLY A 478 -19.46 25.58 -9.98
C GLY A 478 -20.80 25.64 -9.26
N LEU A 479 -20.86 25.13 -8.02
CA LEU A 479 -22.10 25.05 -7.25
C LEU A 479 -22.42 26.39 -6.57
N ASN A 480 -23.71 26.68 -6.42
CA ASN A 480 -24.17 27.97 -5.90
C ASN A 480 -23.95 28.10 -4.39
N SER A 481 -24.10 27.00 -3.65
CA SER A 481 -23.95 26.97 -2.20
C SER A 481 -23.26 25.70 -1.71
N VAL A 482 -22.82 25.72 -0.45
CA VAL A 482 -22.35 24.51 0.24
C VAL A 482 -23.49 23.51 0.45
N ASP A 483 -24.74 23.98 0.55
CA ASP A 483 -25.92 23.11 0.67
C ASP A 483 -26.14 22.25 -0.59
N ASP A 484 -25.73 22.74 -1.77
CA ASP A 484 -25.73 21.93 -3.00
C ASP A 484 -24.73 20.77 -2.89
N VAL A 485 -23.56 21.00 -2.29
CA VAL A 485 -22.58 19.93 -2.02
C VAL A 485 -23.17 18.91 -1.06
N TYR A 486 -23.79 19.38 0.03
CA TYR A 486 -24.47 18.54 1.01
C TYR A 486 -25.49 17.64 0.33
N ARG A 487 -26.43 18.21 -0.42
CA ARG A 487 -27.48 17.45 -1.13
C ARG A 487 -26.89 16.40 -2.06
N ILE A 488 -25.93 16.77 -2.91
CA ILE A 488 -25.30 15.82 -3.84
C ILE A 488 -24.64 14.67 -3.09
N VAL A 489 -23.98 14.94 -1.96
CA VAL A 489 -23.32 13.89 -1.17
C VAL A 489 -24.34 12.92 -0.54
N TYR A 490 -25.44 13.43 0.01
CA TYR A 490 -26.45 12.60 0.66
C TYR A 490 -27.40 11.89 -0.32
N ASP A 491 -27.66 12.49 -1.49
CA ASP A 491 -28.56 11.94 -2.52
C ASP A 491 -27.85 10.89 -3.41
N ALA A 492 -26.52 10.73 -3.29
CA ALA A 492 -25.75 9.81 -4.12
C ALA A 492 -25.72 8.37 -3.58
N GLU A 493 -25.83 7.41 -4.50
CA GLU A 493 -25.42 6.02 -4.29
C GLU A 493 -24.01 5.82 -4.83
N TYR A 494 -23.07 5.48 -3.94
CA TYR A 494 -21.66 5.30 -4.27
C TYR A 494 -21.33 3.82 -4.47
N LEU A 495 -21.05 3.40 -5.70
CA LEU A 495 -20.63 2.04 -6.03
C LEU A 495 -19.15 1.84 -5.67
N VAL A 496 -18.86 0.87 -4.80
CA VAL A 496 -17.50 0.48 -4.40
C VAL A 496 -16.80 -0.25 -5.55
N LEU A 497 -15.79 0.36 -6.14
CA LEU A 497 -15.03 -0.21 -7.25
C LEU A 497 -13.81 -0.99 -6.77
N GLY A 498 -13.17 -0.55 -5.68
CA GLY A 498 -12.00 -1.19 -5.10
C GLY A 498 -11.95 -1.00 -3.59
N LEU A 499 -11.03 -1.70 -2.94
CA LEU A 499 -10.80 -1.64 -1.50
C LEU A 499 -9.29 -1.47 -1.25
N GLY A 500 -8.94 -0.82 -0.14
CA GLY A 500 -7.57 -0.50 0.21
C GLY A 500 -7.05 0.83 -0.34
N ASP A 501 -7.93 1.81 -0.61
CA ASP A 501 -7.58 3.20 -0.99
C ASP A 501 -7.93 4.18 0.15
N VAL A 502 -7.12 4.36 1.19
CA VAL A 502 -5.89 3.61 1.46
C VAL A 502 -6.06 2.79 2.75
N TYR A 503 -5.63 1.54 2.71
CA TYR A 503 -5.60 0.57 3.81
C TYR A 503 -6.95 0.05 4.31
N LEU A 504 -6.92 -1.15 4.91
CA LEU A 504 -7.96 -1.73 5.79
C LEU A 504 -9.41 -1.57 5.30
N GLY A 505 -9.68 -1.99 4.08
CA GLY A 505 -11.03 -1.99 3.50
C GLY A 505 -11.55 -0.60 3.13
N ALA A 506 -10.70 0.43 3.14
CA ALA A 506 -11.06 1.75 2.65
C ALA A 506 -11.53 1.66 1.18
N PRO A 507 -12.76 2.07 0.86
CA PRO A 507 -13.28 1.94 -0.49
C PRO A 507 -12.70 3.02 -1.40
N VAL A 508 -12.52 2.67 -2.68
CA VAL A 508 -12.61 3.65 -3.76
C VAL A 508 -13.98 3.48 -4.41
N ALA A 509 -14.85 4.47 -4.24
CA ALA A 509 -16.23 4.41 -4.69
C ALA A 509 -16.59 5.58 -5.60
N VAL A 510 -17.56 5.39 -6.50
CA VAL A 510 -18.02 6.42 -7.43
C VAL A 510 -19.55 6.54 -7.38
N PRO A 511 -20.11 7.76 -7.45
CA PRO A 511 -21.54 7.93 -7.69
C PRO A 511 -22.00 7.23 -8.99
N LEU A 512 -23.07 6.43 -8.88
CA LEU A 512 -23.70 5.77 -10.03
C LEU A 512 -24.27 6.79 -11.02
N ASP A 513 -24.89 7.85 -10.51
CA ASP A 513 -25.34 8.98 -11.31
C ASP A 513 -24.16 9.94 -11.59
N PRO A 514 -23.76 10.14 -12.87
CA PRO A 514 -22.68 11.06 -13.21
C PRO A 514 -22.89 12.50 -12.73
N ARG A 515 -24.15 12.93 -12.57
CA ARG A 515 -24.51 14.24 -12.02
C ARG A 515 -24.00 14.45 -10.60
N HIS A 516 -23.87 13.36 -9.83
CA HIS A 516 -23.38 13.40 -8.46
C HIS A 516 -21.85 13.30 -8.33
N ARG A 517 -21.11 13.16 -9.44
CA ARG A 517 -19.65 13.05 -9.45
C ARG A 517 -18.97 14.41 -9.26
N LEU A 518 -18.94 14.86 -8.00
CA LEU A 518 -18.13 16.00 -7.59
C LEU A 518 -16.65 15.68 -7.83
N ILE A 519 -15.96 16.46 -8.66
CA ILE A 519 -14.55 16.25 -8.94
C ILE A 519 -13.70 17.26 -8.19
N THR A 520 -12.63 16.77 -7.57
CA THR A 520 -11.63 17.57 -6.86
C THR A 520 -10.21 17.16 -7.27
N THR A 521 -9.20 17.86 -6.74
CA THR A 521 -7.82 17.35 -6.75
C THR A 521 -7.52 16.60 -5.45
N LYS A 522 -6.60 15.64 -5.52
CA LYS A 522 -5.89 15.14 -4.34
C LYS A 522 -4.95 16.24 -3.79
N TYR A 523 -4.67 16.21 -2.49
CA TYR A 523 -3.75 17.13 -1.80
C TYR A 523 -2.34 17.06 -2.41
N ASN A 524 -1.65 18.20 -2.48
CA ASN A 524 -0.24 18.29 -2.90
C ASN A 524 0.58 19.22 -1.97
N PRO A 525 1.49 18.67 -1.14
CA PRO A 525 1.67 17.25 -0.83
C PRO A 525 0.50 16.70 0.00
N ALA A 526 0.38 15.37 0.08
CA ALA A 526 -0.65 14.69 0.88
C ALA A 526 -0.52 14.99 2.39
N ARG A 527 -1.62 14.81 3.14
CA ARG A 527 -1.60 14.93 4.60
C ARG A 527 -0.82 13.79 5.23
N THR A 528 -0.13 14.09 6.32
CA THR A 528 0.54 13.09 7.17
C THR A 528 -0.40 12.45 8.18
N TRP A 529 -1.54 13.07 8.48
CA TRP A 529 -2.55 12.55 9.40
C TRP A 529 -3.98 12.83 8.90
N THR A 530 -4.82 11.82 8.99
CA THR A 530 -6.24 11.77 8.65
C THR A 530 -6.92 10.93 9.73
N PRO A 531 -8.03 11.39 10.32
CA PRO A 531 -8.73 10.63 11.34
C PRO A 531 -9.40 9.39 10.74
N GLU A 532 -9.52 8.34 11.55
CA GLU A 532 -10.18 7.10 11.16
C GLU A 532 -11.65 7.37 10.75
N ASN A 533 -12.02 6.77 9.63
CA ASN A 533 -13.30 6.85 8.92
C ASN A 533 -13.71 8.28 8.55
N ALA A 534 -12.75 9.18 8.38
CA ALA A 534 -12.99 10.37 7.59
C ALA A 534 -13.53 9.97 6.21
N VAL A 535 -14.43 10.77 5.66
CA VAL A 535 -14.97 10.61 4.31
C VAL A 535 -14.44 11.74 3.46
N GLY A 536 -13.88 11.41 2.31
CA GLY A 536 -13.30 12.40 1.40
C GLY A 536 -13.52 12.11 -0.07
N ILE A 537 -13.36 13.15 -0.88
CA ILE A 537 -13.48 13.13 -2.34
C ILE A 537 -12.14 13.51 -2.98
N GLY A 538 -11.65 12.69 -3.91
CA GLY A 538 -10.38 12.88 -4.62
C GLY A 538 -10.51 12.44 -6.07
N GLY A 539 -10.28 13.34 -7.03
CA GLY A 539 -10.77 13.09 -8.39
C GLY A 539 -12.29 12.98 -8.36
N ALA A 540 -12.86 12.03 -9.11
CA ALA A 540 -14.29 11.69 -9.08
C ALA A 540 -14.67 10.67 -7.99
N TYR A 541 -13.73 10.28 -7.12
CA TYR A 541 -13.89 9.17 -6.19
C TYR A 541 -14.18 9.61 -4.77
N MET A 542 -14.93 8.79 -4.05
CA MET A 542 -15.15 8.87 -2.61
C MET A 542 -14.39 7.75 -1.89
N CYS A 543 -13.81 8.08 -0.74
CA CYS A 543 -13.13 7.14 0.14
C CYS A 543 -13.60 7.31 1.60
N ILE A 544 -13.59 6.20 2.35
CA ILE A 544 -13.70 6.14 3.81
C ILE A 544 -12.37 5.61 4.36
N TYR A 545 -11.61 6.43 5.10
CA TYR A 545 -10.29 6.02 5.61
C TYR A 545 -10.44 4.91 6.66
N GLY A 546 -9.97 3.69 6.39
CA GLY A 546 -10.19 2.52 7.27
C GLY A 546 -9.46 2.59 8.62
N MET A 547 -8.47 3.47 8.75
CA MET A 547 -7.63 3.67 9.93
C MET A 547 -7.09 5.10 9.96
N GLU A 548 -6.52 5.51 11.09
CA GLU A 548 -5.77 6.77 11.19
C GLU A 548 -4.47 6.68 10.38
N GLY A 549 -4.19 7.64 9.50
CA GLY A 549 -3.00 7.57 8.65
C GLY A 549 -2.84 8.72 7.67
N PRO A 550 -1.92 8.63 6.70
CA PRO A 550 -1.79 9.62 5.63
C PRO A 550 -3.02 9.61 4.71
N GLY A 551 -3.27 10.72 4.01
CA GLY A 551 -4.42 10.82 3.12
C GLY A 551 -4.39 12.01 2.18
N GLY A 552 -4.97 11.84 0.99
CA GLY A 552 -4.93 12.83 -0.10
C GLY A 552 -6.29 13.45 -0.47
N TYR A 553 -7.41 12.90 0.01
CA TYR A 553 -8.74 13.31 -0.48
C TYR A 553 -9.27 14.52 0.30
N GLN A 554 -10.12 15.33 -0.34
CA GLN A 554 -10.78 16.50 0.25
C GLN A 554 -11.92 16.06 1.17
N PHE A 555 -11.95 16.50 2.42
CA PHE A 555 -12.95 16.02 3.38
C PHE A 555 -14.37 16.58 3.13
N VAL A 556 -15.36 15.73 3.39
CA VAL A 556 -16.79 16.09 3.49
C VAL A 556 -17.38 15.79 4.87
N GLY A 557 -16.81 14.84 5.61
CA GLY A 557 -17.33 14.45 6.91
C GLY A 557 -16.65 13.23 7.49
N ARG A 558 -17.30 12.55 8.43
CA ARG A 558 -16.80 11.32 9.09
C ARG A 558 -17.94 10.34 9.36
N THR A 559 -17.62 9.05 9.33
CA THR A 559 -18.58 7.96 9.52
C THR A 559 -18.12 6.97 10.60
N THR A 560 -18.83 5.84 10.73
CA THR A 560 -18.48 4.71 11.59
C THR A 560 -17.44 3.80 10.94
N GLN A 561 -16.95 2.84 11.72
CA GLN A 561 -15.87 1.94 11.36
C GLN A 561 -16.27 1.03 10.19
N VAL A 562 -15.45 1.04 9.13
CA VAL A 562 -15.50 0.06 8.02
C VAL A 562 -14.59 -1.15 8.26
N TRP A 563 -13.88 -1.17 9.39
CA TRP A 563 -12.97 -2.23 9.82
C TRP A 563 -13.27 -2.67 11.25
N ASN A 564 -13.38 -3.98 11.48
CA ASN A 564 -13.60 -4.58 12.79
C ASN A 564 -12.25 -4.86 13.49
N HIS A 565 -11.80 -3.91 14.32
CA HIS A 565 -10.60 -4.06 15.15
C HIS A 565 -10.71 -5.16 16.23
N ARG A 566 -11.88 -5.75 16.44
CA ARG A 566 -12.07 -6.87 17.39
C ARG A 566 -11.99 -8.23 16.75
N HIS A 567 -11.91 -8.32 15.42
CA HIS A 567 -11.78 -9.58 14.71
C HIS A 567 -10.66 -10.44 15.34
N PRO A 568 -10.89 -11.74 15.61
CA PRO A 568 -11.98 -12.58 15.11
C PRO A 568 -13.26 -12.58 15.97
N LEU A 569 -13.39 -11.68 16.95
CA LEU A 569 -14.65 -11.55 17.68
C LEU A 569 -15.75 -11.01 16.76
N GLU A 570 -16.93 -11.62 16.86
CA GLU A 570 -18.12 -11.20 16.14
C GLU A 570 -18.46 -9.74 16.48
N ALA A 571 -18.87 -9.00 15.44
CA ALA A 571 -19.39 -7.65 15.54
C ALA A 571 -20.56 -7.52 14.57
N ALA A 572 -21.67 -6.96 15.03
CA ALA A 572 -22.84 -6.78 14.19
C ALA A 572 -22.52 -5.90 12.97
N GLY A 573 -23.03 -6.31 11.79
CA GLY A 573 -22.72 -5.69 10.49
C GLY A 573 -21.47 -6.26 9.79
N PHE A 574 -20.59 -6.96 10.50
CA PHE A 574 -19.40 -7.58 9.91
C PHE A 574 -19.58 -9.08 9.71
N GLU A 575 -18.92 -9.62 8.69
CA GLU A 575 -18.88 -11.06 8.46
C GLU A 575 -17.87 -11.73 9.40
N PRO A 576 -18.16 -12.92 9.95
CA PRO A 576 -17.23 -13.63 10.83
C PRO A 576 -15.88 -13.96 10.16
N GLU A 577 -15.89 -14.16 8.84
CA GLU A 577 -14.74 -14.59 8.06
C GLU A 577 -13.68 -13.49 7.89
N HIS A 578 -14.07 -12.21 7.99
CA HIS A 578 -13.16 -11.11 7.72
C HIS A 578 -13.52 -9.79 8.40
N PRO A 579 -12.52 -8.93 8.68
CA PRO A 579 -12.72 -7.69 9.40
C PRO A 579 -13.27 -6.51 8.58
N TRP A 580 -13.29 -6.55 7.25
CA TRP A 580 -13.80 -5.42 6.45
C TRP A 580 -15.31 -5.48 6.27
N LEU A 581 -15.97 -4.31 6.32
CA LEU A 581 -17.42 -4.18 6.18
C LEU A 581 -17.86 -4.27 4.71
N LEU A 582 -17.15 -3.55 3.83
CA LEU A 582 -17.54 -3.30 2.45
C LEU A 582 -16.98 -4.36 1.50
N ARG A 583 -17.75 -4.70 0.47
CA ARG A 583 -17.37 -5.61 -0.62
C ARG A 583 -17.29 -4.85 -1.93
N PHE A 584 -16.61 -5.43 -2.92
CA PHE A 584 -16.68 -4.93 -4.29
C PHE A 584 -18.13 -4.89 -4.76
N PHE A 585 -18.50 -3.79 -5.41
CA PHE A 585 -19.85 -3.49 -5.91
C PHE A 585 -20.92 -3.25 -4.85
N ASP A 586 -20.59 -3.13 -3.56
CA ASP A 586 -21.55 -2.55 -2.62
C ASP A 586 -21.88 -1.09 -3.02
N LYS A 587 -23.10 -0.66 -2.67
CA LYS A 587 -23.57 0.71 -2.81
C LYS A 587 -23.63 1.37 -1.44
N ILE A 588 -22.80 2.38 -1.22
CA ILE A 588 -22.83 3.17 0.01
C ILE A 588 -23.86 4.28 -0.17
N SER A 589 -24.70 4.47 0.84
CA SER A 589 -25.62 5.61 0.96
C SER A 589 -25.56 6.17 2.37
N TRP A 590 -25.92 7.44 2.53
CA TRP A 590 -25.72 8.17 3.79
C TRP A 590 -27.04 8.57 4.44
N TYR A 591 -27.07 8.60 5.76
CA TYR A 591 -28.05 9.37 6.53
C TYR A 591 -27.34 10.36 7.46
N PRO A 592 -27.89 11.57 7.64
CA PRO A 592 -27.22 12.60 8.43
C PRO A 592 -27.29 12.29 9.91
N VAL A 593 -26.17 12.50 10.60
CA VAL A 593 -26.08 12.52 12.07
C VAL A 593 -25.28 13.73 12.53
N THR A 594 -25.49 14.15 13.77
CA THR A 594 -24.61 15.14 14.41
C THR A 594 -23.26 14.52 14.81
N ALA A 595 -22.26 15.36 15.07
CA ALA A 595 -20.96 14.90 15.55
C ALA A 595 -21.05 14.14 16.88
N ASP A 596 -21.93 14.58 17.80
CA ASP A 596 -22.14 13.94 19.09
C ASP A 596 -22.80 12.56 18.93
N GLU A 597 -23.87 12.46 18.12
CA GLU A 597 -24.51 11.18 17.80
C GLU A 597 -23.53 10.20 17.13
N LEU A 598 -22.66 10.69 16.24
CA LEU A 598 -21.65 9.86 15.61
C LEU A 598 -20.69 9.26 16.65
N LEU A 599 -20.31 10.00 17.70
CA LEU A 599 -19.41 9.47 18.73
C LEU A 599 -20.04 8.29 19.49
N ASP A 600 -21.34 8.36 19.78
CA ASP A 600 -22.07 7.26 20.41
C ASP A 600 -22.13 6.03 19.47
N LEU A 601 -22.49 6.23 18.20
CA LEU A 601 -22.52 5.15 17.21
C LEU A 601 -21.14 4.49 17.02
N ARG A 602 -20.07 5.29 17.00
CA ARG A 602 -18.69 4.79 16.91
C ARG A 602 -18.27 4.00 18.15
N ALA A 603 -18.73 4.40 19.34
CA ALA A 603 -18.46 3.67 20.57
C ALA A 603 -19.19 2.31 20.59
N ASP A 604 -20.43 2.25 20.09
CA ASP A 604 -21.18 1.01 19.93
C ASP A 604 -20.53 0.06 18.92
N MET A 605 -20.10 0.58 17.76
CA MET A 605 -19.36 -0.17 16.75
C MET A 605 -18.05 -0.73 17.31
N ALA A 606 -17.26 0.10 18.00
CA ALA A 606 -16.01 -0.34 18.64
C ALA A 606 -16.24 -1.40 19.72
N ALA A 607 -17.42 -1.44 20.34
CA ALA A 607 -17.81 -2.46 21.30
C ALA A 607 -18.54 -3.67 20.67
N GLY A 608 -18.58 -3.76 19.33
CA GLY A 608 -19.22 -4.82 18.51
C GLY A 608 -20.73 -4.96 18.69
N ARG A 609 -21.39 -3.95 19.25
CA ARG A 609 -22.85 -3.88 19.41
C ARG A 609 -23.49 -2.84 18.49
N GLY A 610 -22.69 -2.18 17.65
CA GLY A 610 -23.16 -1.23 16.66
C GLY A 610 -24.00 -1.90 15.57
N HIS A 611 -24.74 -1.10 14.82
CA HIS A 611 -25.61 -1.57 13.76
C HIS A 611 -25.35 -0.79 12.48
N VAL A 612 -25.31 -1.51 11.36
CA VAL A 612 -25.28 -0.94 10.01
C VAL A 612 -26.43 -1.58 9.25
N GLU A 613 -27.28 -0.76 8.64
CA GLU A 613 -28.38 -1.25 7.81
C GLU A 613 -27.83 -1.71 6.45
N ILE A 614 -27.95 -3.00 6.18
CA ILE A 614 -27.48 -3.65 4.97
C ILE A 614 -28.66 -4.34 4.29
N THR A 615 -28.94 -3.95 3.05
CA THR A 615 -29.98 -4.57 2.23
C THR A 615 -29.36 -5.27 1.04
N ASP A 616 -29.67 -6.56 0.86
CA ASP A 616 -29.20 -7.34 -0.29
C ASP A 616 -29.83 -6.83 -1.60
N GLY A 617 -29.05 -6.88 -2.66
CA GLY A 617 -29.46 -6.43 -3.99
C GLY A 617 -28.49 -6.88 -5.08
N THR A 618 -28.67 -6.32 -6.28
CA THR A 618 -27.83 -6.60 -7.45
C THR A 618 -27.48 -5.32 -8.18
N PHE A 619 -26.32 -5.32 -8.83
CA PHE A 619 -25.92 -4.29 -9.79
C PHE A 619 -25.82 -4.93 -11.18
N SER A 620 -26.52 -4.35 -12.15
CA SER A 620 -26.51 -4.75 -13.56
C SER A 620 -25.92 -3.63 -14.40
N LEU A 621 -24.84 -3.93 -15.13
CA LEU A 621 -24.22 -2.93 -16.01
C LEU A 621 -25.17 -2.50 -17.14
N ALA A 622 -25.97 -3.43 -17.67
CA ALA A 622 -26.94 -3.13 -18.71
C ALA A 622 -28.03 -2.15 -18.24
N GLU A 623 -28.53 -2.32 -17.01
CA GLU A 623 -29.53 -1.41 -16.43
C GLU A 623 -28.92 -0.02 -16.18
N HIS A 624 -27.67 0.04 -15.72
CA HIS A 624 -26.95 1.30 -15.55
C HIS A 624 -26.73 2.02 -16.89
N GLN A 625 -26.33 1.30 -17.94
CA GLN A 625 -26.18 1.86 -19.29
C GLN A 625 -27.53 2.39 -19.85
N GLN A 626 -28.63 1.70 -19.57
CA GLN A 626 -29.97 2.18 -19.93
C GLN A 626 -30.30 3.48 -19.18
N PHE A 627 -30.04 3.54 -17.87
CA PHE A 627 -30.19 4.77 -17.08
C PHE A 627 -29.39 5.94 -17.66
N LEU A 628 -28.12 5.71 -18.04
CA LEU A 628 -27.29 6.74 -18.68
C LEU A 628 -27.87 7.22 -20.01
N THR A 629 -28.44 6.31 -20.80
CA THR A 629 -29.07 6.62 -22.08
C THR A 629 -30.34 7.45 -21.88
N ASP A 630 -31.18 7.05 -20.93
CA ASP A 630 -32.46 7.70 -20.64
C ASP A 630 -32.28 9.12 -20.08
N ASN A 631 -31.14 9.39 -19.43
CA ASN A 631 -30.81 10.67 -18.78
C ASN A 631 -29.67 11.42 -19.49
N ALA A 632 -29.33 11.05 -20.73
CA ALA A 632 -28.11 11.53 -21.41
C ALA A 632 -28.05 13.07 -21.54
N ASP A 633 -29.17 13.71 -21.86
CA ASP A 633 -29.24 15.17 -22.04
C ASP A 633 -29.02 15.91 -20.70
N ASP A 634 -29.71 15.49 -19.63
CA ASP A 634 -29.58 16.10 -18.30
C ASP A 634 -28.15 15.90 -17.74
N ILE A 635 -27.62 14.68 -17.86
CA ILE A 635 -26.24 14.38 -17.49
C ILE A 635 -25.28 15.30 -18.23
N LYS A 636 -25.43 15.43 -19.56
CA LYS A 636 -24.55 16.26 -20.37
C LYS A 636 -24.57 17.73 -19.93
N VAL A 637 -25.76 18.28 -19.66
CA VAL A 637 -25.92 19.67 -19.22
C VAL A 637 -25.18 19.92 -17.91
N GLU A 638 -25.41 19.09 -16.88
CA GLU A 638 -24.78 19.29 -15.58
C GLU A 638 -23.26 19.04 -15.62
N ARG A 639 -22.81 17.99 -16.32
CA ARG A 639 -21.38 17.69 -16.46
C ARG A 639 -20.62 18.79 -17.18
N SER A 640 -21.18 19.34 -18.25
CA SER A 640 -20.58 20.45 -18.99
C SER A 640 -20.45 21.71 -18.13
N ALA A 641 -21.42 21.99 -17.26
CA ALA A 641 -21.35 23.09 -16.31
C ALA A 641 -20.22 22.89 -15.28
N MET A 642 -20.13 21.69 -14.70
CA MET A 642 -19.05 21.34 -13.75
C MET A 642 -17.66 21.41 -14.39
N GLU A 643 -17.51 20.93 -15.62
CA GLU A 643 -16.25 20.99 -16.38
C GLU A 643 -15.82 22.43 -16.67
N THR A 644 -16.76 23.28 -17.07
CA THR A 644 -16.49 24.71 -17.29
C THR A 644 -16.00 25.38 -16.01
N ALA A 645 -16.68 25.16 -14.89
CA ALA A 645 -16.29 25.72 -13.59
C ALA A 645 -14.90 25.23 -13.15
N ARG A 646 -14.59 23.96 -13.40
CA ARG A 646 -13.27 23.37 -13.10
C ARG A 646 -12.16 23.98 -13.95
N ALA A 647 -12.41 24.18 -15.24
CA ALA A 647 -11.46 24.85 -16.12
C ALA A 647 -11.17 26.29 -15.66
N GLU A 648 -12.19 27.01 -15.22
CA GLU A 648 -12.04 28.35 -14.65
C GLU A 648 -11.25 28.35 -13.33
N GLU A 649 -11.51 27.42 -12.43
CA GLU A 649 -10.77 27.28 -11.17
C GLU A 649 -9.30 26.92 -11.43
N ARG A 650 -9.03 25.98 -12.35
CA ARG A 650 -7.66 25.64 -12.78
C ARG A 650 -6.94 26.85 -13.36
N LYS A 651 -7.63 27.67 -14.15
CA LYS A 651 -7.06 28.91 -14.68
C LYS A 651 -6.69 29.88 -13.56
N ARG A 652 -7.56 30.06 -12.55
CA ARG A 652 -7.24 30.89 -11.37
C ARG A 652 -5.98 30.42 -10.64
N TRP A 653 -5.78 29.10 -10.55
CA TRP A 653 -4.58 28.52 -9.93
C TRP A 653 -3.33 28.77 -10.76
N SER A 654 -3.43 28.59 -12.07
CA SER A 654 -2.33 28.90 -13.00
C SER A 654 -1.94 30.37 -12.92
N ASP A 655 -2.92 31.28 -12.95
CA ASP A 655 -2.71 32.73 -12.84
C ASP A 655 -2.13 33.11 -11.46
N GLY A 656 -2.48 32.35 -10.42
CA GLY A 656 -1.95 32.47 -9.05
C GLY A 656 -0.59 31.82 -8.81
N GLY A 657 -0.01 31.15 -9.81
CA GLY A 657 1.32 30.53 -9.73
C GLY A 657 1.36 29.14 -9.07
N GLU A 658 0.23 28.46 -8.89
CA GLU A 658 0.15 27.12 -8.28
C GLU A 658 0.97 26.08 -9.06
N PHE A 659 0.99 26.19 -10.39
CA PHE A 659 1.69 25.28 -11.29
C PHE A 659 3.06 25.81 -11.73
N ALA A 660 3.52 26.95 -11.20
CA ALA A 660 4.83 27.48 -11.54
C ALA A 660 5.92 26.67 -10.82
N THR A 661 6.90 26.14 -11.56
CA THR A 661 8.12 25.57 -10.97
C THR A 661 8.76 26.59 -10.05
N LYS A 662 8.71 26.36 -8.73
CA LYS A 662 9.46 27.15 -7.76
C LYS A 662 10.95 26.87 -8.00
N THR A 663 11.60 27.68 -8.83
CA THR A 663 13.06 27.68 -8.96
C THR A 663 13.65 27.91 -7.56
N GLY A 664 14.26 26.87 -7.01
CA GLY A 664 14.67 26.82 -5.61
C GLY A 664 15.58 27.96 -5.20
N LYS A 665 15.27 28.58 -4.05
CA LYS A 665 16.31 29.10 -3.17
C LYS A 665 16.71 27.97 -2.23
N VAL A 666 17.81 27.30 -2.56
CA VAL A 666 18.60 26.59 -1.56
C VAL A 666 19.20 27.68 -0.67
N ALA A 667 18.86 27.66 0.61
CA ALA A 667 19.53 28.42 1.67
C ALA A 667 19.96 27.45 2.76
#